data_AF-A0A977L2U5-F1
#
_entry.id   AF-A0A977L2U5-F1
#
_cell.length_a   1.000
_cell.length_b   1.000
_cell.length_c   1.000
_cell.angle_alpha   90.00
_cell.angle_beta   90.00
_cell.angle_gamma   90.00
#
_symmetry.space_group_name_H-M   'P 1'
#
loop_
_entity.id
_entity.type
_entity.pdbx_description
1 polymer ?
#
loop_
_entity_poly.entity_id
_entity_poly.type
_entity_poly.pdbx_seq_one_letter_code
_entity_poly.pdbx_strand_id
1 'polypeptide(L)'
;MDGLVSCLQSGRFLLVVDNLESLLTAEGQWSSEFYGDFFSAWLELGSNSTILVTTREKPDLRGMEWLDLTGLSITEGANLLAELGIQGNLAEFSALVGGYPLLLKLVADLLKDEYPQDPHLERLTALGLGNLQQLLTDERVKGVHRRQTVVIVAVLEAMVARLSPQQRHFWQRLSVFRPAFDSEAASYLVQEGPETLVPSNVGGLGGQNDLRTVETELRKLVKCSLLQEFLQDNRRYFDFQPVVREYACYGAADLTEAHHQAIAFYRSIAEPNPQSKQAVEPYLEIFHHCCELGEYGTAFDVIREVDTFLTLRGFYTVRVDTYSRLVTAWEKAGLRDHWQYGAALTSLGNAYFSLGEYQRAIAFHQQSLEIERKIGNKKGEAASLGGLGNAYRSLGEYQRAIAFHQQSLEIAREIGDRQGEAGSLNNLGNAYRSLGKYQRAITFHQQSLEISREIGDRRGEAASLGNLGSAYNALGEYQRAIAFHQQYLDIAREVGDRQGEAASLGGLGSSYFSLGEYQRAMTFDQQHLDIAREIGDRQGEANSLGNFGIFYNLLGEYQRAIAFYQQSLEIKRKMRDRQGEANSLGNFGNAYLLLGEYQQAIAFYQQQLDIAREIGDRRGEANALGNLGNAYLLLGEDQRAIAFHQQHLDIAREIGHRQGEAIAWFNLGLALKELQRAADALGAFRNARQLYQAMELESIVQNCDNEINALSAPISPSPPPTLWQRIRQILRRFWRWISHLFH
;
A
#
# COMPACT_ATOMS: atom_id res chain seq x y z
N MET A 1 -1.22 6.11 9.13
CA MET A 1 -2.56 6.20 9.74
C MET A 1 -2.75 7.57 10.39
N ASP A 2 -1.73 8.04 11.12
CA ASP A 2 -1.60 9.40 11.67
C ASP A 2 -1.93 10.53 10.69
N GLY A 3 -1.53 10.42 9.42
CA GLY A 3 -1.86 11.44 8.40
C GLY A 3 -3.36 11.55 8.10
N LEU A 4 -4.11 10.44 8.12
CA LEU A 4 -5.56 10.45 7.95
C LEU A 4 -6.24 10.98 9.21
N VAL A 5 -5.83 10.51 10.39
CA VAL A 5 -6.36 10.98 11.68
C VAL A 5 -6.07 12.48 11.86
N SER A 6 -4.85 12.95 11.56
CA SER A 6 -4.47 14.36 11.61
C SER A 6 -5.21 15.22 10.58
N CYS A 7 -5.44 14.70 9.37
CA CYS A 7 -6.30 15.36 8.39
C CYS A 7 -7.72 15.54 8.95
N LEU A 8 -8.30 14.46 9.46
CA LEU A 8 -9.64 14.49 10.01
C LEU A 8 -9.75 15.34 11.31
N GLN A 9 -8.66 15.47 12.07
CA GLN A 9 -8.56 16.37 13.22
C GLN A 9 -8.45 17.83 12.81
N SER A 10 -7.73 18.13 11.73
CA SER A 10 -7.49 19.50 11.27
C SER A 10 -8.66 20.06 10.45
N GLY A 11 -9.48 19.22 9.84
CA GLY A 11 -10.67 19.61 9.08
C GLY A 11 -11.98 19.09 9.67
N ARG A 12 -13.09 19.44 9.01
CA ARG A 12 -14.42 18.87 9.27
C ARG A 12 -14.86 18.06 8.06
N PHE A 13 -14.85 16.75 8.22
CA PHE A 13 -15.24 15.79 7.20
C PHE A 13 -16.32 14.87 7.76
N LEU A 14 -17.16 14.35 6.86
CA LEU A 14 -18.02 13.20 7.14
C LEU A 14 -17.44 12.01 6.38
N LEU A 15 -16.98 11.01 7.13
CA LEU A 15 -16.52 9.75 6.56
C LEU A 15 -17.63 8.73 6.71
N VAL A 16 -18.09 8.16 5.60
CA VAL A 16 -19.11 7.11 5.62
C VAL A 16 -18.44 5.78 5.29
N VAL A 17 -18.49 4.84 6.23
CA VAL A 17 -18.01 3.47 6.06
C VAL A 17 -19.23 2.56 5.99
N ASP A 18 -19.56 2.13 4.79
CA ASP A 18 -20.69 1.24 4.55
C ASP A 18 -20.25 -0.23 4.72
N ASN A 19 -21.07 -1.05 5.38
CA ASN A 19 -20.84 -2.48 5.59
C ASN A 19 -19.55 -2.79 6.39
N LEU A 20 -19.46 -2.24 7.61
CA LEU A 20 -18.29 -2.34 8.50
C LEU A 20 -17.80 -3.77 8.74
N GLU A 21 -18.68 -4.76 8.75
CA GLU A 21 -18.33 -6.18 8.92
C GLU A 21 -17.40 -6.71 7.84
N SER A 22 -17.32 -6.08 6.67
CA SER A 22 -16.31 -6.40 5.65
C SER A 22 -14.88 -6.11 6.12
N LEU A 23 -14.74 -5.27 7.14
CA LEU A 23 -13.48 -4.91 7.79
C LEU A 23 -13.23 -5.75 9.05
N LEU A 24 -14.10 -6.72 9.34
CA LEU A 24 -14.03 -7.57 10.52
C LEU A 24 -13.89 -9.05 10.13
N THR A 25 -13.31 -9.86 11.02
CA THR A 25 -13.30 -11.31 10.93
C THR A 25 -14.67 -11.86 11.33
N ALA A 26 -14.89 -13.15 11.11
CA ALA A 26 -16.12 -13.83 11.54
C ALA A 26 -16.34 -13.75 13.06
N GLU A 27 -15.26 -13.56 13.83
CA GLU A 27 -15.27 -13.39 15.28
C GLU A 27 -15.48 -11.92 15.72
N GLY A 28 -15.68 -10.99 14.78
CA GLY A 28 -15.92 -9.58 15.05
C GLY A 28 -14.65 -8.77 15.40
N GLN A 29 -13.46 -9.34 15.20
CA GLN A 29 -12.20 -8.62 15.33
C GLN A 29 -11.84 -7.89 14.04
N TRP A 30 -10.99 -6.87 14.08
CA TRP A 30 -10.53 -6.22 12.86
C TRP A 30 -9.81 -7.21 11.94
N SER A 31 -10.23 -7.27 10.67
CA SER A 31 -9.61 -8.15 9.67
C SER A 31 -8.20 -7.73 9.29
N SER A 32 -7.82 -6.51 9.68
CA SER A 32 -6.47 -5.98 9.60
C SER A 32 -6.19 -5.12 10.82
N GLU A 33 -4.97 -5.23 11.33
CA GLU A 33 -4.41 -4.36 12.38
C GLU A 33 -4.60 -2.87 12.01
N PHE A 34 -4.51 -2.52 10.72
CA PHE A 34 -4.75 -1.17 10.25
C PHE A 34 -6.12 -0.59 10.64
N TYR A 35 -7.20 -1.35 10.45
CA TYR A 35 -8.54 -0.85 10.78
C TYR A 35 -8.68 -0.70 12.29
N GLY A 36 -8.16 -1.68 13.05
CA GLY A 36 -8.14 -1.61 14.50
C GLY A 36 -7.42 -0.39 15.03
N ASP A 37 -6.22 -0.13 14.51
CA ASP A 37 -5.44 1.02 14.93
C ASP A 37 -6.10 2.33 14.49
N PHE A 38 -6.65 2.42 13.28
CA PHE A 38 -7.33 3.64 12.80
C PHE A 38 -8.51 4.03 13.69
N PHE A 39 -9.41 3.08 13.97
CA PHE A 39 -10.57 3.34 14.80
C PHE A 39 -10.16 3.59 16.26
N SER A 40 -9.12 2.92 16.76
CA SER A 40 -8.59 3.19 18.12
C SER A 40 -8.00 4.59 18.22
N ALA A 41 -7.10 4.96 17.30
CA ALA A 41 -6.47 6.29 17.28
C ALA A 41 -7.50 7.41 17.11
N TRP A 42 -8.53 7.19 16.30
CA TRP A 42 -9.66 8.12 16.17
C TRP A 42 -10.36 8.39 17.50
N LEU A 43 -10.69 7.31 18.21
CA LEU A 43 -11.43 7.36 19.46
C LEU A 43 -10.60 7.96 20.60
N GLU A 44 -9.29 7.67 20.63
CA GLU A 44 -8.38 8.14 21.66
C GLU A 44 -7.99 9.60 21.49
N LEU A 45 -7.69 10.02 20.26
CA LEU A 45 -7.14 11.36 20.01
C LEU A 45 -8.23 12.41 19.76
N GLY A 46 -9.48 11.99 19.58
CA GLY A 46 -10.59 12.87 19.22
C GLY A 46 -10.43 13.49 17.82
N SER A 47 -11.51 14.04 17.28
CA SER A 47 -11.51 14.61 15.93
C SER A 47 -12.58 15.69 15.77
N ASN A 48 -12.33 16.64 14.86
CA ASN A 48 -13.33 17.61 14.42
C ASN A 48 -14.28 17.04 13.35
N SER A 49 -13.99 15.84 12.85
CA SER A 49 -14.72 15.15 11.81
C SER A 49 -15.63 14.06 12.41
N THR A 50 -16.56 13.54 11.63
CA THR A 50 -17.53 12.51 12.05
C THR A 50 -17.37 11.27 11.18
N ILE A 51 -17.35 10.09 11.82
CA ILE A 51 -17.41 8.81 11.10
C ILE A 51 -18.81 8.24 11.31
N LEU A 52 -19.50 8.00 10.20
CA LEU A 52 -20.74 7.25 10.15
C LEU A 52 -20.43 5.85 9.64
N VAL A 53 -20.76 4.84 10.45
CA VAL A 53 -20.62 3.43 10.08
C VAL A 53 -22.00 2.83 9.87
N THR A 54 -22.16 2.00 8.84
CA THR A 54 -23.29 1.09 8.73
C THR A 54 -22.79 -0.33 8.92
N THR A 55 -23.59 -1.18 9.55
CA THR A 55 -23.25 -2.59 9.74
C THR A 55 -24.50 -3.45 9.92
N ARG A 56 -24.44 -4.73 9.51
CA ARG A 56 -25.55 -5.67 9.72
C ARG A 56 -25.58 -6.24 11.13
N GLU A 57 -24.43 -6.43 11.76
CA GLU A 57 -24.31 -6.94 13.14
C GLU A 57 -23.64 -5.88 14.00
N LYS A 58 -23.96 -5.81 15.30
CA LYS A 58 -23.30 -4.86 16.21
C LYS A 58 -21.96 -5.45 16.66
N PRO A 59 -20.81 -5.04 16.10
CA PRO A 59 -19.54 -5.56 16.55
C PRO A 59 -19.22 -5.02 17.94
N ASP A 60 -18.47 -5.79 18.73
CA ASP A 60 -18.02 -5.39 20.07
C ASP A 60 -16.83 -4.42 19.97
N LEU A 61 -17.10 -3.22 19.44
CA LEU A 61 -16.13 -2.15 19.29
C LEU A 61 -16.40 -1.05 20.32
N ARG A 62 -15.39 -0.75 21.13
CA ARG A 62 -15.46 0.33 22.13
C ARG A 62 -15.50 1.70 21.45
N GLY A 63 -16.10 2.68 22.13
CA GLY A 63 -16.05 4.10 21.74
C GLY A 63 -17.01 4.52 20.61
N MET A 64 -17.77 3.59 20.03
CA MET A 64 -18.82 3.91 19.06
C MET A 64 -20.18 4.03 19.73
N GLU A 65 -20.92 5.08 19.37
CA GLU A 65 -22.34 5.19 19.66
C GLU A 65 -23.11 4.45 18.56
N TRP A 66 -23.81 3.39 18.95
CA TRP A 66 -24.58 2.58 18.03
C TRP A 66 -26.03 3.05 18.00
N LEU A 67 -26.47 3.49 16.83
CA LEU A 67 -27.86 3.85 16.57
C LEU A 67 -28.56 2.65 15.92
N ASP A 68 -29.38 1.95 16.69
CA ASP A 68 -30.18 0.86 16.18
C ASP A 68 -31.26 1.42 15.24
N LEU A 69 -31.12 1.15 13.94
CA LEU A 69 -32.12 1.53 12.95
C LEU A 69 -33.29 0.53 13.00
N THR A 70 -34.34 0.90 13.72
CA THR A 70 -35.56 0.09 13.88
C THR A 70 -36.57 0.25 12.72
N GLY A 71 -36.21 0.98 11.66
CA GLY A 71 -37.13 1.39 10.59
C GLY A 71 -37.80 2.73 10.88
N LEU A 72 -38.78 3.11 10.06
CA LEU A 72 -39.60 4.30 10.26
C LEU A 72 -40.60 4.08 11.41
N SER A 73 -40.95 5.15 12.12
CA SER A 73 -42.12 5.09 13.00
C SER A 73 -43.38 4.77 12.18
N ILE A 74 -44.43 4.29 12.85
CA ILE A 74 -45.71 3.96 12.20
C ILE A 74 -46.25 5.16 11.39
N THR A 75 -46.14 6.37 11.96
CA THR A 75 -46.59 7.59 11.29
C THR A 75 -45.71 7.96 10.11
N GLU A 76 -44.39 7.88 10.23
CA GLU A 76 -43.46 8.15 9.11
C GLU A 76 -43.61 7.13 7.99
N GLY A 77 -43.80 5.85 8.30
CA GLY A 77 -44.04 4.81 7.30
C GLY A 77 -45.40 4.97 6.60
N ALA A 78 -46.44 5.36 7.34
CA ALA A 78 -47.73 5.73 6.75
C ALA A 78 -47.61 6.96 5.83
N ASN A 79 -46.84 7.97 6.25
CA ASN A 79 -46.58 9.16 5.43
C ASN A 79 -45.81 8.81 4.15
N LEU A 80 -44.77 7.96 4.24
CA LEU A 80 -44.04 7.48 3.07
C LEU A 80 -44.97 6.78 2.07
N LEU A 81 -45.84 5.88 2.55
CA LEU A 81 -46.81 5.21 1.68
C LEU A 81 -47.78 6.20 1.03
N ALA A 82 -48.26 7.19 1.80
CA ALA A 82 -49.15 8.24 1.28
C ALA A 82 -48.44 9.08 0.21
N GLU A 83 -47.20 9.49 0.44
CA GLU A 83 -46.36 10.23 -0.52
C GLU A 83 -46.09 9.42 -1.80
N LEU A 84 -45.94 8.09 -1.66
CA LEU A 84 -45.82 7.19 -2.81
C LEU A 84 -47.16 7.00 -3.56
N GLY A 85 -48.26 7.51 -3.01
CA GLY A 85 -49.60 7.50 -3.61
C GLY A 85 -50.45 6.29 -3.22
N ILE A 86 -50.08 5.57 -2.16
CA ILE A 86 -50.79 4.36 -1.71
C ILE A 86 -51.97 4.72 -0.81
N GLN A 87 -53.08 4.00 -0.97
CA GLN A 87 -54.32 4.20 -0.24
C GLN A 87 -54.64 3.01 0.71
N GLY A 88 -55.49 3.24 1.70
CA GLY A 88 -55.95 2.24 2.68
C GLY A 88 -55.48 2.52 4.11
N ASN A 89 -55.46 1.49 4.96
CA ASN A 89 -55.03 1.63 6.35
C ASN A 89 -53.48 1.64 6.48
N LEU A 90 -52.87 2.76 6.09
CA LEU A 90 -51.42 2.90 5.97
C LEU A 90 -50.69 2.74 7.32
N ALA A 91 -51.28 3.24 8.41
CA ALA A 91 -50.69 3.14 9.75
C ALA A 91 -50.70 1.69 10.26
N GLU A 92 -51.81 0.97 10.09
CA GLU A 92 -51.88 -0.45 10.45
C GLU A 92 -50.87 -1.28 9.66
N PHE A 93 -50.75 -1.02 8.35
CA PHE A 93 -49.79 -1.73 7.53
C PHE A 93 -48.34 -1.39 7.87
N SER A 94 -48.03 -0.11 8.11
CA SER A 94 -46.69 0.30 8.56
C SER A 94 -46.31 -0.38 9.87
N ALA A 95 -47.25 -0.50 10.80
CA ALA A 95 -47.05 -1.25 12.05
C ALA A 95 -46.83 -2.75 11.80
N LEU A 96 -47.62 -3.36 10.90
CA LEU A 96 -47.53 -4.78 10.56
C LEU A 96 -46.13 -5.16 10.05
N VAL A 97 -45.54 -4.32 9.19
CA VAL A 97 -44.24 -4.59 8.56
C VAL A 97 -43.06 -3.94 9.29
N GLY A 98 -43.27 -3.40 10.49
CA GLY A 98 -42.22 -2.81 11.32
C GLY A 98 -41.60 -1.52 10.74
N GLY A 99 -42.30 -0.82 9.85
CA GLY A 99 -41.85 0.46 9.30
C GLY A 99 -40.61 0.40 8.40
N TYR A 100 -40.19 -0.79 7.92
CA TYR A 100 -38.97 -0.92 7.10
C TYR A 100 -39.08 -0.17 5.76
N PRO A 101 -38.28 0.90 5.51
CA PRO A 101 -38.48 1.77 4.34
C PRO A 101 -38.40 1.04 3.00
N LEU A 102 -37.42 0.15 2.83
CA LEU A 102 -37.25 -0.61 1.59
C LEU A 102 -38.46 -1.51 1.32
N LEU A 103 -38.97 -2.20 2.35
CA LEU A 103 -40.14 -3.06 2.24
C LEU A 103 -41.40 -2.24 1.90
N LEU A 104 -41.62 -1.12 2.58
CA LEU A 104 -42.73 -0.21 2.28
C LEU A 104 -42.68 0.26 0.83
N LYS A 105 -41.48 0.60 0.34
CA LYS A 105 -41.29 1.00 -1.06
C LYS A 105 -41.53 -0.14 -2.05
N LEU A 106 -41.01 -1.34 -1.80
CA LEU A 106 -41.26 -2.52 -2.64
C LEU A 106 -42.76 -2.84 -2.73
N VAL A 107 -43.48 -2.75 -1.61
CA VAL A 107 -44.94 -2.94 -1.57
C VAL A 107 -45.67 -1.85 -2.34
N ALA A 108 -45.28 -0.58 -2.15
CA ALA A 108 -45.88 0.54 -2.85
C ALA A 108 -45.69 0.42 -4.37
N ASP A 109 -44.49 0.10 -4.81
CA ASP A 109 -44.17 -0.07 -6.23
C ASP A 109 -44.89 -1.28 -6.84
N LEU A 110 -44.97 -2.41 -6.11
CA LEU A 110 -45.78 -3.57 -6.50
C LEU A 110 -47.26 -3.20 -6.70
N LEU A 111 -47.85 -2.46 -5.76
CA LEU A 111 -49.25 -2.04 -5.86
C LEU A 111 -49.47 -1.07 -7.02
N LYS A 112 -48.52 -0.17 -7.28
CA LYS A 112 -48.62 0.80 -8.39
C LYS A 112 -48.45 0.15 -9.75
N ASP A 113 -47.64 -0.90 -9.84
CA ASP A 113 -47.47 -1.65 -11.08
C ASP A 113 -48.72 -2.48 -11.40
N GLU A 114 -49.26 -3.18 -10.40
CA GLU A 114 -50.43 -4.07 -10.58
C GLU A 114 -51.77 -3.33 -10.61
N TYR A 115 -51.89 -2.22 -9.87
CA TYR A 115 -53.11 -1.43 -9.73
C TYR A 115 -52.84 0.08 -9.91
N PRO A 116 -52.40 0.53 -11.10
CA PRO A 116 -51.96 1.91 -11.32
C PRO A 116 -53.06 2.96 -11.12
N GLN A 117 -54.33 2.58 -11.26
CA GLN A 117 -55.49 3.47 -11.06
C GLN A 117 -56.00 3.46 -9.61
N ASP A 118 -55.68 2.43 -8.84
CA ASP A 118 -56.18 2.19 -7.48
C ASP A 118 -55.14 1.44 -6.63
N PRO A 119 -53.96 2.03 -6.35
CA PRO A 119 -52.90 1.38 -5.58
C PRO A 119 -53.28 1.37 -4.10
N HIS A 120 -54.07 0.37 -3.70
CA HIS A 120 -54.68 0.26 -2.37
C HIS A 120 -54.20 -0.99 -1.62
N LEU A 121 -53.90 -0.87 -0.32
CA LEU A 121 -53.35 -1.96 0.50
C LEU A 121 -54.24 -3.20 0.58
N GLU A 122 -55.57 -3.04 0.54
CA GLU A 122 -56.51 -4.19 0.53
C GLU A 122 -56.30 -5.14 -0.65
N ARG A 123 -55.69 -4.66 -1.74
CA ARG A 123 -55.37 -5.48 -2.91
C ARG A 123 -54.24 -6.48 -2.66
N LEU A 124 -53.44 -6.30 -1.61
CA LEU A 124 -52.35 -7.23 -1.26
C LEU A 124 -52.84 -8.67 -1.08
N THR A 125 -54.06 -8.85 -0.59
CA THR A 125 -54.69 -10.18 -0.48
C THR A 125 -54.82 -10.87 -1.84
N ALA A 126 -55.26 -10.14 -2.87
CA ALA A 126 -55.35 -10.66 -4.23
C ALA A 126 -53.98 -10.96 -4.84
N LEU A 127 -52.92 -10.33 -4.32
CA LEU A 127 -51.54 -10.57 -4.73
C LEU A 127 -50.88 -11.75 -4.00
N GLY A 128 -51.60 -12.45 -3.11
CA GLY A 128 -51.07 -13.55 -2.28
C GLY A 128 -50.41 -13.09 -0.98
N LEU A 129 -50.50 -11.80 -0.65
CA LEU A 129 -49.88 -11.16 0.50
C LEU A 129 -50.90 -10.80 1.61
N GLY A 130 -52.08 -11.42 1.62
CA GLY A 130 -53.13 -11.13 2.61
C GLY A 130 -52.80 -11.60 4.03
N ASN A 131 -51.96 -12.63 4.16
CA ASN A 131 -51.54 -13.21 5.45
C ASN A 131 -50.10 -12.82 5.82
N LEU A 132 -49.68 -11.59 5.52
CA LEU A 132 -48.34 -11.08 5.88
C LEU A 132 -47.98 -11.31 7.35
N GLN A 133 -48.94 -11.21 8.27
CA GLN A 133 -48.75 -11.52 9.69
C GLN A 133 -48.38 -12.99 9.97
N GLN A 134 -48.92 -13.92 9.18
CA GLN A 134 -48.61 -15.35 9.30
C GLN A 134 -47.27 -15.68 8.63
N LEU A 135 -46.97 -15.04 7.49
CA LEU A 135 -45.68 -15.14 6.79
C LEU A 135 -44.51 -14.59 7.63
N LEU A 136 -44.76 -13.54 8.42
CA LEU A 136 -43.84 -13.01 9.45
C LEU A 136 -43.43 -14.07 10.49
N THR A 137 -44.26 -15.09 10.69
CA THR A 137 -44.09 -16.13 11.72
C THR A 137 -43.82 -17.53 11.15
N ASP A 138 -43.81 -17.72 9.81
CA ASP A 138 -43.62 -19.03 9.18
C ASP A 138 -42.15 -19.46 9.25
N GLU A 139 -41.90 -20.63 9.85
CA GLU A 139 -40.55 -21.17 10.04
C GLU A 139 -39.84 -21.56 8.73
N ARG A 140 -40.56 -21.68 7.61
CA ARG A 140 -40.01 -22.00 6.28
C ARG A 140 -39.47 -20.78 5.54
N VAL A 141 -39.90 -19.57 5.93
CA VAL A 141 -39.43 -18.29 5.37
C VAL A 141 -38.22 -17.78 6.17
N LYS A 142 -37.26 -18.68 6.47
CA LYS A 142 -36.02 -18.32 7.17
C LYS A 142 -34.93 -17.97 6.16
N GLY A 143 -34.93 -16.73 5.68
CA GLY A 143 -33.72 -16.10 5.16
C GLY A 143 -32.91 -15.54 6.33
N VAL A 144 -31.59 -15.76 6.37
CA VAL A 144 -30.74 -15.23 7.43
C VAL A 144 -30.34 -13.80 7.08
N HIS A 145 -31.19 -12.82 7.39
CA HIS A 145 -30.77 -11.43 7.50
C HIS A 145 -30.95 -11.01 8.97
N ARG A 146 -29.85 -10.72 9.67
CA ARG A 146 -29.84 -10.36 11.10
C ARG A 146 -30.50 -11.40 12.03
N ARG A 147 -30.47 -12.69 11.67
CA ARG A 147 -31.10 -13.79 12.44
C ARG A 147 -32.62 -13.63 12.66
N GLN A 148 -33.33 -12.90 11.79
CA GLN A 148 -34.78 -12.70 11.84
C GLN A 148 -35.48 -13.16 10.55
N THR A 149 -36.73 -13.63 10.67
CA THR A 149 -37.62 -13.98 9.55
C THR A 149 -38.07 -12.72 8.81
N VAL A 150 -37.80 -12.60 7.51
CA VAL A 150 -37.96 -11.33 6.78
C VAL A 150 -39.10 -11.38 5.75
N VAL A 151 -40.08 -10.48 5.91
CA VAL A 151 -41.22 -10.26 4.99
C VAL A 151 -40.79 -9.89 3.58
N ILE A 152 -39.60 -9.27 3.45
CA ILE A 152 -39.07 -8.81 2.18
C ILE A 152 -38.97 -9.93 1.15
N VAL A 153 -38.68 -11.16 1.58
CA VAL A 153 -38.58 -12.33 0.68
C VAL A 153 -39.93 -12.62 0.04
N ALA A 154 -41.02 -12.62 0.82
CA ALA A 154 -42.36 -12.87 0.29
C ALA A 154 -42.82 -11.78 -0.69
N VAL A 155 -42.45 -10.52 -0.43
CA VAL A 155 -42.73 -9.41 -1.35
C VAL A 155 -41.90 -9.52 -2.63
N LEU A 156 -40.60 -9.82 -2.52
CA LEU A 156 -39.75 -10.07 -3.68
C LEU A 156 -40.23 -11.27 -4.49
N GLU A 157 -40.67 -12.35 -3.85
CA GLU A 157 -41.27 -13.51 -4.49
C GLU A 157 -42.53 -13.13 -5.27
N ALA A 158 -43.43 -12.35 -4.66
CA ALA A 158 -44.62 -11.83 -5.33
C ALA A 158 -44.24 -10.96 -6.54
N MET A 159 -43.26 -10.06 -6.42
CA MET A 159 -42.81 -9.20 -7.52
C MET A 159 -42.20 -10.03 -8.65
N VAL A 160 -41.31 -10.97 -8.31
CA VAL A 160 -40.66 -11.85 -9.29
C VAL A 160 -41.65 -12.80 -9.97
N ALA A 161 -42.70 -13.23 -9.27
CA ALA A 161 -43.78 -14.06 -9.84
C ALA A 161 -44.52 -13.36 -10.98
N ARG A 162 -44.54 -12.03 -11.01
CA ARG A 162 -45.21 -11.19 -12.03
C ARG A 162 -44.34 -10.87 -13.22
N LEU A 163 -43.02 -11.00 -13.08
CA LEU A 163 -42.12 -10.93 -14.23
C LEU A 163 -42.42 -12.08 -15.19
N SER A 164 -42.38 -11.78 -16.49
CA SER A 164 -42.39 -12.84 -17.50
C SER A 164 -41.19 -13.78 -17.30
N PRO A 165 -41.25 -15.04 -17.76
CA PRO A 165 -40.11 -15.96 -17.66
C PRO A 165 -38.81 -15.37 -18.23
N GLN A 166 -38.89 -14.64 -19.35
CA GLN A 166 -37.76 -13.96 -19.97
C GLN A 166 -37.22 -12.81 -19.11
N GLN A 167 -38.10 -11.98 -18.54
CA GLN A 167 -37.69 -10.87 -17.67
C GLN A 167 -37.06 -11.37 -16.38
N ARG A 168 -37.63 -12.41 -15.76
CA ARG A 168 -37.08 -13.06 -14.58
C ARG A 168 -35.70 -13.62 -14.87
N HIS A 169 -35.55 -14.34 -15.98
CA HIS A 169 -34.26 -14.89 -16.39
C HIS A 169 -33.23 -13.79 -16.63
N PHE A 170 -33.58 -12.76 -17.39
CA PHE A 170 -32.69 -11.61 -17.64
C PHE A 170 -32.28 -10.90 -16.35
N TRP A 171 -33.23 -10.62 -15.44
CA TRP A 171 -32.95 -10.01 -14.15
C TRP A 171 -32.02 -10.87 -13.27
N GLN A 172 -32.20 -12.19 -13.25
CA GLN A 172 -31.29 -13.10 -12.55
C GLN A 172 -29.89 -13.07 -13.15
N ARG A 173 -29.76 -13.04 -14.48
CA ARG A 173 -28.46 -12.94 -15.17
C ARG A 173 -27.73 -11.65 -14.83
N LEU A 174 -28.43 -10.52 -14.76
CA LEU A 174 -27.83 -9.22 -14.40
C LEU A 174 -27.16 -9.22 -13.01
N SER A 175 -27.57 -10.11 -12.11
CA SER A 175 -27.02 -10.20 -10.75
C SER A 175 -25.53 -10.57 -10.70
N VAL A 176 -24.96 -11.08 -11.80
CA VAL A 176 -23.52 -11.37 -11.90
C VAL A 176 -22.67 -10.09 -11.85
N PHE A 177 -23.19 -8.94 -12.29
CA PHE A 177 -22.49 -7.67 -12.16
C PHE A 177 -22.41 -7.24 -10.69
N ARG A 178 -21.20 -6.89 -10.24
CA ARG A 178 -20.96 -6.29 -8.91
C ARG A 178 -20.93 -4.77 -8.94
N PRO A 179 -20.28 -4.12 -9.93
CA PRO A 179 -20.39 -2.68 -10.11
C PRO A 179 -21.72 -2.33 -10.78
N ALA A 180 -22.09 -1.06 -10.70
CA ALA A 180 -23.15 -0.52 -11.53
C ALA A 180 -22.82 -0.71 -13.03
N PHE A 181 -23.83 -1.00 -13.82
CA PHE A 181 -23.71 -1.36 -15.23
C PHE A 181 -24.67 -0.52 -16.08
N ASP A 182 -24.33 -0.30 -17.35
CA ASP A 182 -25.19 0.42 -18.29
C ASP A 182 -25.92 -0.53 -19.24
N SER A 183 -26.73 0.03 -20.13
CA SER A 183 -27.47 -0.74 -21.14
C SER A 183 -26.55 -1.51 -22.10
N GLU A 184 -25.30 -1.06 -22.29
CA GLU A 184 -24.30 -1.72 -23.14
C GLU A 184 -23.81 -3.01 -22.47
N ALA A 185 -23.39 -2.93 -21.20
CA ALA A 185 -23.03 -4.09 -20.39
C ALA A 185 -24.19 -5.10 -20.30
N ALA A 186 -25.39 -4.62 -20.02
CA ALA A 186 -26.58 -5.46 -19.90
C ALA A 186 -26.94 -6.18 -21.22
N SER A 187 -26.63 -5.58 -22.37
CA SER A 187 -26.95 -6.18 -23.68
C SER A 187 -26.18 -7.47 -23.96
N TYR A 188 -24.99 -7.63 -23.37
CA TYR A 188 -24.23 -8.89 -23.46
C TYR A 188 -24.98 -10.04 -22.81
N LEU A 189 -25.86 -9.78 -21.83
CA LEU A 189 -26.59 -10.80 -21.10
C LEU A 189 -27.92 -11.21 -21.73
N VAL A 190 -28.27 -10.63 -22.89
CA VAL A 190 -29.56 -10.84 -23.58
C VAL A 190 -29.54 -12.01 -24.55
N GLN A 191 -28.37 -12.38 -25.10
CA GLN A 191 -28.27 -13.40 -26.15
C GLN A 191 -28.17 -14.82 -25.56
N GLU A 192 -28.92 -15.77 -26.15
CA GLU A 192 -28.79 -17.21 -25.89
C GLU A 192 -28.01 -17.89 -27.02
N GLY A 193 -26.86 -18.52 -26.72
CA GLY A 193 -26.21 -19.52 -27.58
C GLY A 193 -24.70 -19.33 -27.82
N PRO A 194 -23.95 -20.42 -28.09
CA PRO A 194 -22.50 -20.38 -28.29
C PRO A 194 -22.15 -19.77 -29.66
N GLU A 195 -21.04 -19.04 -29.69
CA GLU A 195 -20.41 -18.42 -30.86
C GLU A 195 -20.49 -19.27 -32.14
N THR A 196 -21.46 -19.01 -33.02
CA THR A 196 -21.27 -19.13 -34.46
C THR A 196 -22.28 -18.27 -35.21
N LEU A 197 -21.73 -17.41 -36.07
CA LEU A 197 -22.37 -16.65 -37.15
C LEU A 197 -23.11 -15.36 -36.76
N VAL A 198 -22.45 -14.26 -37.14
CA VAL A 198 -23.00 -12.95 -37.55
C VAL A 198 -24.51 -12.99 -37.85
N PRO A 199 -25.34 -12.10 -37.29
CA PRO A 199 -26.77 -12.19 -37.48
C PRO A 199 -27.16 -11.82 -38.91
N SER A 200 -27.67 -12.82 -39.63
CA SER A 200 -28.67 -12.60 -40.68
C SER A 200 -30.02 -13.03 -40.09
N ASN A 201 -30.86 -12.06 -39.77
CA ASN A 201 -32.31 -12.16 -39.59
C ASN A 201 -32.88 -13.43 -38.94
N VAL A 202 -33.03 -13.40 -37.61
CA VAL A 202 -34.10 -14.13 -36.89
C VAL A 202 -34.64 -13.20 -35.80
N GLY A 203 -35.97 -13.09 -35.71
CA GLY A 203 -36.65 -12.11 -34.85
C GLY A 203 -36.42 -12.33 -33.35
N GLY A 204 -36.21 -11.21 -32.65
CA GLY A 204 -35.97 -11.16 -31.20
C GLY A 204 -34.62 -10.50 -30.90
N LEU A 205 -34.65 -9.18 -30.66
CA LEU A 205 -33.55 -8.38 -30.10
C LEU A 205 -32.21 -8.46 -30.86
N GLY A 206 -32.13 -7.84 -32.05
CA GLY A 206 -30.86 -7.70 -32.77
C GLY A 206 -30.81 -6.49 -33.71
N GLY A 207 -29.93 -5.53 -33.40
CA GLY A 207 -29.48 -4.44 -34.28
C GLY A 207 -30.08 -3.06 -33.97
N GLN A 208 -29.25 -2.11 -33.46
CA GLN A 208 -29.48 -0.68 -33.11
C GLN A 208 -30.74 -0.32 -32.27
N ASN A 209 -31.85 -1.02 -32.46
CA ASN A 209 -33.01 -1.16 -31.60
C ASN A 209 -32.73 -2.00 -30.34
N ASP A 210 -31.56 -2.65 -30.24
CA ASP A 210 -31.23 -3.58 -29.16
C ASP A 210 -31.02 -2.85 -27.82
N LEU A 211 -30.11 -1.86 -27.77
CA LEU A 211 -29.80 -1.10 -26.55
C LEU A 211 -31.01 -0.33 -25.98
N ARG A 212 -31.85 0.26 -26.85
CA ARG A 212 -33.07 0.94 -26.40
C ARG A 212 -34.08 -0.04 -25.82
N THR A 213 -34.14 -1.26 -26.36
CA THR A 213 -35.04 -2.29 -25.84
C THR A 213 -34.52 -2.82 -24.51
N VAL A 214 -33.21 -3.07 -24.39
CA VAL A 214 -32.55 -3.42 -23.13
C VAL A 214 -32.79 -2.34 -22.07
N GLU A 215 -32.56 -1.07 -22.40
CA GLU A 215 -32.83 0.05 -21.49
C GLU A 215 -34.31 0.09 -21.08
N THR A 216 -35.23 -0.21 -22.01
CA THR A 216 -36.67 -0.28 -21.70
C THR A 216 -36.97 -1.40 -20.71
N GLU A 217 -36.37 -2.59 -20.88
CA GLU A 217 -36.53 -3.70 -19.93
C GLU A 217 -35.89 -3.40 -18.57
N LEU A 218 -34.69 -2.82 -18.53
CA LEU A 218 -34.04 -2.38 -17.30
C LEU A 218 -34.92 -1.37 -16.55
N ARG A 219 -35.52 -0.41 -17.27
CA ARG A 219 -36.42 0.57 -16.66
C ARG A 219 -37.75 -0.03 -16.19
N LYS A 220 -38.21 -1.16 -16.74
CA LYS A 220 -39.34 -1.91 -16.15
C LYS A 220 -38.94 -2.52 -14.81
N LEU A 221 -37.74 -3.08 -14.70
CA LEU A 221 -37.21 -3.59 -13.43
C LEU A 221 -37.03 -2.47 -12.40
N VAL A 222 -36.59 -1.28 -12.83
CA VAL A 222 -36.50 -0.08 -11.97
C VAL A 222 -37.87 0.38 -11.48
N LYS A 223 -38.91 0.35 -12.32
CA LYS A 223 -40.29 0.69 -11.89
C LYS A 223 -40.79 -0.21 -10.77
N CYS A 224 -40.34 -1.45 -10.76
CA CYS A 224 -40.64 -2.41 -9.71
C CYS A 224 -39.59 -2.41 -8.59
N SER A 225 -38.69 -1.41 -8.48
CA SER A 225 -37.63 -1.38 -7.47
C SER A 225 -36.74 -2.65 -7.40
N LEU A 226 -36.70 -3.44 -8.48
CA LEU A 226 -35.81 -4.60 -8.62
C LEU A 226 -34.41 -4.20 -9.08
N LEU A 227 -34.27 -2.97 -9.58
CA LEU A 227 -33.03 -2.27 -9.88
C LEU A 227 -33.17 -0.79 -9.47
N GLN A 228 -32.04 -0.12 -9.30
CA GLN A 228 -31.94 1.32 -9.15
C GLN A 228 -31.39 1.95 -10.43
N GLU A 229 -31.76 3.20 -10.69
CA GLU A 229 -31.27 3.99 -11.83
C GLU A 229 -30.64 5.28 -11.33
N PHE A 230 -29.48 5.63 -11.89
CA PHE A 230 -28.83 6.93 -11.68
C PHE A 230 -28.07 7.39 -12.93
N LEU A 231 -27.74 8.69 -12.98
CA LEU A 231 -27.01 9.30 -14.08
C LEU A 231 -25.58 9.62 -13.66
N GLN A 232 -24.63 9.22 -14.49
CA GLN A 232 -23.21 9.57 -14.36
C GLN A 232 -22.67 9.94 -15.74
N ASP A 233 -22.04 11.10 -15.87
CA ASP A 233 -21.48 11.61 -17.13
C ASP A 233 -22.46 11.57 -18.32
N ASN A 234 -23.73 11.87 -18.05
CA ASN A 234 -24.83 11.85 -19.02
C ASN A 234 -25.14 10.45 -19.61
N ARG A 235 -24.60 9.37 -19.02
CA ARG A 235 -25.01 7.98 -19.24
C ARG A 235 -25.87 7.48 -18.07
N ARG A 236 -26.81 6.58 -18.37
CA ARG A 236 -27.64 5.90 -17.38
C ARG A 236 -26.93 4.64 -16.89
N TYR A 237 -26.91 4.48 -15.58
CA TYR A 237 -26.40 3.29 -14.91
C TYR A 237 -27.49 2.67 -14.06
N PHE A 238 -27.39 1.37 -13.93
CA PHE A 238 -28.28 0.54 -13.15
C PHE A 238 -27.47 -0.23 -12.10
N ASP A 239 -28.07 -0.43 -10.94
CA ASP A 239 -27.45 -1.17 -9.85
C ASP A 239 -28.51 -1.93 -9.06
N PHE A 240 -28.09 -2.99 -8.39
CA PHE A 240 -28.95 -3.70 -7.46
C PHE A 240 -28.85 -3.11 -6.06
N GLN A 241 -29.99 -3.03 -5.38
CA GLN A 241 -29.95 -3.06 -3.92
C GLN A 241 -29.33 -4.39 -3.46
N PRO A 242 -28.37 -4.40 -2.50
CA PRO A 242 -27.63 -5.62 -2.14
C PRO A 242 -28.51 -6.83 -1.82
N VAL A 243 -29.59 -6.63 -1.05
CA VAL A 243 -30.54 -7.70 -0.69
C VAL A 243 -31.32 -8.23 -1.91
N VAL A 244 -31.60 -7.37 -2.88
CA VAL A 244 -32.29 -7.74 -4.12
C VAL A 244 -31.35 -8.54 -5.03
N ARG A 245 -30.06 -8.16 -5.08
CA ARG A 245 -29.02 -8.93 -5.78
C ARG A 245 -28.87 -10.33 -5.20
N GLU A 246 -28.76 -10.41 -3.87
CA GLU A 246 -28.59 -11.68 -3.16
C GLU A 246 -29.79 -12.61 -3.39
N TYR A 247 -31.01 -12.06 -3.37
CA TYR A 247 -32.22 -12.82 -3.71
C TYR A 247 -32.23 -13.26 -5.18
N ALA A 248 -31.80 -12.40 -6.12
CA ALA A 248 -31.69 -12.74 -7.54
C ALA A 248 -30.73 -13.91 -7.77
N CYS A 249 -29.57 -13.89 -7.10
CA CYS A 249 -28.57 -14.96 -7.17
C CYS A 249 -29.11 -16.26 -6.54
N TYR A 250 -29.73 -16.19 -5.36
CA TYR A 250 -30.28 -17.38 -4.67
C TYR A 250 -31.35 -18.11 -5.50
N GLY A 251 -32.21 -17.35 -6.19
CA GLY A 251 -33.26 -17.91 -7.04
C GLY A 251 -32.78 -18.40 -8.41
N ALA A 252 -31.52 -18.17 -8.78
CA ALA A 252 -30.96 -18.55 -10.08
C ALA A 252 -30.44 -20.00 -10.06
N ALA A 253 -30.80 -20.79 -11.07
CA ALA A 253 -30.41 -22.20 -11.15
C ALA A 253 -28.98 -22.39 -11.67
N ASP A 254 -28.58 -21.61 -12.66
CA ASP A 254 -27.24 -21.63 -13.27
C ASP A 254 -26.95 -20.25 -13.89
N LEU A 255 -25.84 -19.65 -13.50
CA LEU A 255 -25.38 -18.34 -13.99
C LEU A 255 -24.10 -18.45 -14.85
N THR A 256 -23.64 -19.66 -15.16
CA THR A 256 -22.39 -19.93 -15.89
C THR A 256 -22.28 -19.10 -17.17
N GLU A 257 -23.30 -19.15 -18.02
CA GLU A 257 -23.33 -18.38 -19.27
C GLU A 257 -23.32 -16.86 -19.03
N ALA A 258 -23.98 -16.38 -17.98
CA ALA A 258 -23.98 -14.96 -17.64
C ALA A 258 -22.58 -14.49 -17.19
N HIS A 259 -21.84 -15.32 -16.44
CA HIS A 259 -20.45 -15.05 -16.11
C HIS A 259 -19.55 -15.00 -17.36
N HIS A 260 -19.71 -15.93 -18.32
CA HIS A 260 -18.95 -15.90 -19.57
C HIS A 260 -19.25 -14.64 -20.41
N GLN A 261 -20.51 -14.23 -20.49
CA GLN A 261 -20.90 -13.03 -21.23
C GLN A 261 -20.43 -11.74 -20.53
N ALA A 262 -20.45 -11.70 -19.20
CA ALA A 262 -19.84 -10.62 -18.45
C ALA A 262 -18.31 -10.54 -18.68
N ILE A 263 -17.62 -11.68 -18.73
CA ILE A 263 -16.19 -11.73 -19.12
C ILE A 263 -16.00 -11.15 -20.53
N ALA A 264 -16.85 -11.51 -21.49
CA ALA A 264 -16.77 -10.98 -22.85
C ALA A 264 -16.95 -9.46 -22.90
N PHE A 265 -17.88 -8.90 -22.13
CA PHE A 265 -18.06 -7.46 -21.98
C PHE A 265 -16.82 -6.78 -21.36
N TYR A 266 -16.33 -7.28 -20.22
CA TYR A 266 -15.18 -6.67 -19.57
C TYR A 266 -13.91 -6.77 -20.44
N ARG A 267 -13.75 -7.85 -21.20
CA ARG A 267 -12.68 -7.97 -22.20
C ARG A 267 -12.82 -6.96 -23.34
N SER A 268 -14.04 -6.63 -23.78
CA SER A 268 -14.20 -5.64 -24.86
C SER A 268 -13.88 -4.21 -24.44
N ILE A 269 -13.99 -3.89 -23.14
CA ILE A 269 -13.63 -2.57 -22.61
C ILE A 269 -12.23 -2.52 -21.97
N ALA A 270 -11.55 -3.66 -21.84
CA ALA A 270 -10.22 -3.73 -21.26
C ALA A 270 -9.18 -3.07 -22.19
N GLU A 271 -8.47 -2.09 -21.66
CA GLU A 271 -7.39 -1.42 -22.39
C GLU A 271 -6.10 -2.25 -22.33
N PRO A 272 -5.40 -2.47 -23.46
CA PRO A 272 -4.10 -3.12 -23.43
C PRO A 272 -3.08 -2.22 -22.70
N ASN A 273 -2.32 -2.81 -21.77
CA ASN A 273 -1.33 -2.12 -20.93
C ASN A 273 -1.94 -0.95 -20.12
N PRO A 274 -2.84 -1.24 -19.16
CA PRO A 274 -3.55 -0.21 -18.42
C PRO A 274 -2.58 0.74 -17.70
N GLN A 275 -2.85 2.05 -17.79
CA GLN A 275 -2.01 3.11 -17.22
C GLN A 275 -2.65 3.81 -16.02
N SER A 276 -3.90 3.49 -15.68
CA SER A 276 -4.66 4.08 -14.58
C SER A 276 -5.35 3.01 -13.74
N LYS A 277 -5.76 3.36 -12.51
CA LYS A 277 -6.51 2.44 -11.64
C LYS A 277 -7.82 1.98 -12.31
N GLN A 278 -8.52 2.90 -12.97
CA GLN A 278 -9.79 2.62 -13.65
C GLN A 278 -9.61 1.65 -14.82
N ALA A 279 -8.49 1.76 -15.56
CA ALA A 279 -8.18 0.85 -16.66
C ALA A 279 -7.90 -0.60 -16.21
N VAL A 280 -7.62 -0.82 -14.92
CA VAL A 280 -7.42 -2.16 -14.34
C VAL A 280 -8.73 -2.79 -13.86
N GLU A 281 -9.78 -2.00 -13.62
CA GLU A 281 -11.06 -2.50 -13.10
C GLU A 281 -11.66 -3.63 -13.96
N PRO A 282 -11.68 -3.55 -15.31
CA PRO A 282 -12.16 -4.65 -16.15
C PRO A 282 -11.41 -5.97 -15.90
N TYR A 283 -10.09 -5.93 -15.70
CA TYR A 283 -9.29 -7.12 -15.41
C TYR A 283 -9.65 -7.75 -14.06
N LEU A 284 -9.94 -6.93 -13.05
CA LEU A 284 -10.37 -7.41 -11.74
C LEU A 284 -11.76 -8.03 -11.78
N GLU A 285 -12.67 -7.50 -12.61
CA GLU A 285 -13.98 -8.10 -12.82
C GLU A 285 -13.91 -9.41 -13.62
N ILE A 286 -13.09 -9.47 -14.69
CA ILE A 286 -12.83 -10.74 -15.41
C ILE A 286 -12.28 -11.78 -14.43
N PHE A 287 -11.29 -11.42 -13.62
CA PHE A 287 -10.74 -12.28 -12.58
C PHE A 287 -11.84 -12.79 -11.63
N HIS A 288 -12.73 -11.91 -11.19
CA HIS A 288 -13.83 -12.29 -10.32
C HIS A 288 -14.76 -13.32 -10.98
N HIS A 289 -15.21 -13.07 -12.20
CA HIS A 289 -16.08 -14.01 -12.92
C HIS A 289 -15.41 -15.35 -13.19
N CYS A 290 -14.12 -15.38 -13.57
CA CYS A 290 -13.38 -16.64 -13.73
C CYS A 290 -13.30 -17.42 -12.41
N CYS A 291 -13.15 -16.75 -11.27
CA CYS A 291 -13.16 -17.41 -9.96
C CYS A 291 -14.53 -18.02 -9.61
N GLU A 292 -15.64 -17.32 -9.91
CA GLU A 292 -17.00 -17.85 -9.70
C GLU A 292 -17.29 -19.06 -10.59
N LEU A 293 -16.70 -19.11 -11.79
CA LEU A 293 -16.76 -20.25 -12.71
C LEU A 293 -15.85 -21.42 -12.33
N GLY A 294 -14.97 -21.26 -11.34
CA GLY A 294 -13.95 -22.26 -11.01
C GLY A 294 -12.77 -22.33 -11.99
N GLU A 295 -12.67 -21.37 -12.91
CA GLU A 295 -11.62 -21.26 -13.94
C GLU A 295 -10.37 -20.55 -13.38
N TYR A 296 -9.79 -21.10 -12.31
CA TYR A 296 -8.71 -20.45 -11.57
C TYR A 296 -7.43 -20.23 -12.41
N GLY A 297 -7.19 -21.08 -13.41
CA GLY A 297 -6.07 -20.90 -14.34
C GLY A 297 -6.23 -19.66 -15.21
N THR A 298 -7.41 -19.47 -15.81
CA THR A 298 -7.74 -18.26 -16.57
C THR A 298 -7.70 -17.02 -15.69
N ALA A 299 -8.23 -17.12 -14.47
CA ALA A 299 -8.18 -16.03 -13.48
C ALA A 299 -6.73 -15.61 -13.16
N PHE A 300 -5.83 -16.58 -12.99
CA PHE A 300 -4.40 -16.33 -12.76
C PHE A 300 -3.74 -15.62 -13.94
N ASP A 301 -4.02 -16.04 -15.17
CA ASP A 301 -3.45 -15.44 -16.37
C ASP A 301 -3.92 -13.98 -16.55
N VAL A 302 -5.21 -13.70 -16.30
CA VAL A 302 -5.78 -12.35 -16.36
C VAL A 302 -5.11 -11.39 -15.36
N ILE A 303 -4.88 -11.83 -14.13
CA ILE A 303 -4.18 -10.98 -13.13
C ILE A 303 -2.72 -10.76 -13.51
N ARG A 304 -2.05 -11.74 -14.13
CA ARG A 304 -0.67 -11.56 -14.60
C ARG A 304 -0.52 -10.47 -15.64
N GLU A 305 -1.53 -10.22 -16.47
CA GLU A 305 -1.50 -9.14 -17.47
C GLU A 305 -1.37 -7.75 -16.83
N VAL A 306 -1.92 -7.58 -15.63
CA VAL A 306 -1.90 -6.30 -14.90
C VAL A 306 -0.96 -6.29 -13.69
N ASP A 307 -0.33 -7.42 -13.35
CA ASP A 307 0.51 -7.57 -12.15
C ASP A 307 1.69 -6.58 -12.13
N THR A 308 2.29 -6.32 -13.30
CA THR A 308 3.34 -5.31 -13.45
C THR A 308 2.81 -3.93 -13.07
N PHE A 309 1.67 -3.51 -13.61
CA PHE A 309 1.06 -2.22 -13.27
C PHE A 309 0.73 -2.13 -11.77
N LEU A 310 0.11 -3.17 -11.21
CA LEU A 310 -0.23 -3.23 -9.79
C LEU A 310 1.02 -3.10 -8.92
N THR A 311 2.12 -3.74 -9.32
CA THR A 311 3.41 -3.65 -8.62
C THR A 311 4.02 -2.25 -8.71
N LEU A 312 4.02 -1.64 -9.89
CA LEU A 312 4.65 -0.35 -10.13
C LEU A 312 3.90 0.82 -9.46
N ARG A 313 2.58 0.75 -9.43
CA ARG A 313 1.74 1.79 -8.80
C ARG A 313 1.52 1.58 -7.30
N GLY A 314 2.12 0.54 -6.71
CA GLY A 314 2.02 0.26 -5.28
C GLY A 314 0.68 -0.34 -4.84
N PHE A 315 -0.10 -0.93 -5.75
CA PHE A 315 -1.36 -1.62 -5.45
C PHE A 315 -1.11 -3.04 -4.90
N TYR A 316 -0.18 -3.17 -3.93
CA TYR A 316 0.24 -4.45 -3.39
C TYR A 316 -0.88 -5.17 -2.62
N THR A 317 -1.80 -4.43 -2.00
CA THR A 317 -2.97 -5.00 -1.30
C THR A 317 -3.91 -5.70 -2.27
N VAL A 318 -4.12 -5.13 -3.46
CA VAL A 318 -4.93 -5.77 -4.53
C VAL A 318 -4.27 -7.06 -4.98
N ARG A 319 -2.94 -7.08 -5.13
CA ARG A 319 -2.18 -8.31 -5.46
C ARG A 319 -2.33 -9.36 -4.37
N VAL A 320 -2.22 -8.98 -3.10
CA VAL A 320 -2.43 -9.89 -1.97
C VAL A 320 -3.83 -10.49 -2.01
N ASP A 321 -4.86 -9.67 -2.20
CA ASP A 321 -6.26 -10.14 -2.25
C ASP A 321 -6.48 -11.13 -3.40
N THR A 322 -6.08 -10.77 -4.62
CA THR A 322 -6.30 -11.62 -5.81
C THR A 322 -5.55 -12.94 -5.71
N TYR A 323 -4.25 -12.93 -5.36
CA TYR A 323 -3.48 -14.16 -5.21
C TYR A 323 -3.90 -14.98 -3.99
N SER A 324 -4.32 -14.36 -2.88
CA SER A 324 -4.86 -15.10 -1.72
C SER A 324 -6.16 -15.81 -2.06
N ARG A 325 -7.04 -15.17 -2.84
CA ARG A 325 -8.28 -15.80 -3.32
C ARG A 325 -7.98 -17.00 -4.21
N LEU A 326 -7.02 -16.90 -5.13
CA LEU A 326 -6.59 -18.02 -5.97
C LEU A 326 -6.00 -19.18 -5.16
N VAL A 327 -5.06 -18.89 -4.25
CA VAL A 327 -4.44 -19.89 -3.38
C VAL A 327 -5.52 -20.62 -2.56
N THR A 328 -6.42 -19.87 -1.91
CA THR A 328 -7.53 -20.44 -1.14
C THR A 328 -8.47 -21.29 -1.99
N ALA A 329 -8.77 -20.85 -3.22
CA ALA A 329 -9.66 -21.57 -4.13
C ALA A 329 -9.05 -22.91 -4.60
N TRP A 330 -7.77 -22.91 -5.01
CA TRP A 330 -7.06 -24.13 -5.36
C TRP A 330 -6.88 -25.08 -4.18
N GLU A 331 -6.65 -24.56 -2.96
CA GLU A 331 -6.61 -25.38 -1.75
C GLU A 331 -7.94 -26.10 -1.50
N LYS A 332 -9.06 -25.38 -1.60
CA LYS A 332 -10.41 -25.95 -1.43
C LYS A 332 -10.76 -26.96 -2.51
N ALA A 333 -10.33 -26.71 -3.75
CA ALA A 333 -10.54 -27.63 -4.86
C ALA A 333 -9.57 -28.84 -4.84
N GLY A 334 -8.62 -28.90 -3.92
CA GLY A 334 -7.63 -29.98 -3.84
C GLY A 334 -6.58 -29.97 -4.97
N LEU A 335 -6.41 -28.84 -5.66
CA LEU A 335 -5.56 -28.68 -6.84
C LEU A 335 -4.14 -28.18 -6.50
N ARG A 336 -3.56 -28.68 -5.40
CA ARG A 336 -2.26 -28.23 -4.87
C ARG A 336 -1.06 -28.65 -5.71
N ASP A 337 -1.24 -29.63 -6.59
CA ASP A 337 -0.18 -30.15 -7.46
C ASP A 337 -0.12 -29.42 -8.82
N HIS A 338 -0.92 -28.36 -9.00
CA HIS A 338 -0.89 -27.56 -10.23
C HIS A 338 0.25 -26.53 -10.18
N TRP A 339 1.01 -26.38 -11.28
CA TRP A 339 2.13 -25.42 -11.31
C TRP A 339 1.71 -23.96 -11.07
N GLN A 340 0.50 -23.57 -11.50
CA GLN A 340 -0.04 -22.22 -11.24
C GLN A 340 -0.29 -21.98 -9.74
N TYR A 341 -0.54 -23.02 -8.95
CA TYR A 341 -0.67 -22.90 -7.49
C TYR A 341 0.67 -22.49 -6.85
N GLY A 342 1.77 -23.16 -7.22
CA GLY A 342 3.13 -22.77 -6.82
C GLY A 342 3.48 -21.35 -7.30
N ALA A 343 3.19 -21.04 -8.56
CA ALA A 343 3.41 -19.70 -9.11
C ALA A 343 2.60 -18.61 -8.39
N ALA A 344 1.34 -18.88 -8.00
CA ALA A 344 0.53 -17.96 -7.23
C ALA A 344 1.04 -17.76 -5.80
N LEU A 345 1.54 -18.82 -5.14
CA LEU A 345 2.23 -18.71 -3.85
C LEU A 345 3.50 -17.84 -3.99
N THR A 346 4.26 -18.00 -5.06
CA THR A 346 5.41 -17.12 -5.36
C THR A 346 4.97 -15.67 -5.54
N SER A 347 3.93 -15.41 -6.34
CA SER A 347 3.41 -14.05 -6.54
C SER A 347 2.85 -13.43 -5.26
N LEU A 348 2.17 -14.21 -4.42
CA LEU A 348 1.68 -13.78 -3.12
C LEU A 348 2.83 -13.44 -2.17
N GLY A 349 3.88 -14.27 -2.15
CA GLY A 349 5.12 -13.97 -1.42
C GLY A 349 5.77 -12.67 -1.90
N ASN A 350 5.84 -12.45 -3.22
CA ASN A 350 6.32 -11.20 -3.80
C ASN A 350 5.46 -9.99 -3.41
N ALA A 351 4.12 -10.15 -3.34
CA ALA A 351 3.21 -9.08 -2.93
C ALA A 351 3.41 -8.70 -1.45
N TYR A 352 3.55 -9.68 -0.55
CA TYR A 352 3.91 -9.42 0.85
C TYR A 352 5.31 -8.83 1.01
N PHE A 353 6.27 -9.27 0.20
CA PHE A 353 7.60 -8.68 0.16
C PHE A 353 7.54 -7.18 -0.18
N SER A 354 6.72 -6.80 -1.18
CA SER A 354 6.51 -5.40 -1.56
C SER A 354 5.79 -4.58 -0.47
N LEU A 355 4.98 -5.21 0.38
CA LEU A 355 4.38 -4.57 1.56
C LEU A 355 5.35 -4.42 2.74
N GLY A 356 6.57 -4.96 2.65
CA GLY A 356 7.52 -5.00 3.77
C GLY A 356 7.23 -6.11 4.79
N GLU A 357 6.21 -6.93 4.56
CA GLU A 357 5.84 -8.07 5.41
C GLU A 357 6.73 -9.29 5.13
N TYR A 358 8.05 -9.14 5.33
CA TYR A 358 9.06 -10.11 4.91
C TYR A 358 8.88 -11.50 5.53
N GLN A 359 8.38 -11.59 6.77
CA GLN A 359 8.12 -12.88 7.40
C GLN A 359 6.99 -13.66 6.70
N ARG A 360 5.92 -12.98 6.29
CA ARG A 360 4.85 -13.61 5.49
C ARG A 360 5.34 -13.97 4.10
N ALA A 361 6.14 -13.10 3.48
CA ALA A 361 6.77 -13.40 2.21
C ALA A 361 7.60 -14.70 2.27
N ILE A 362 8.39 -14.88 3.34
CA ILE A 362 9.15 -16.12 3.58
C ILE A 362 8.22 -17.32 3.70
N ALA A 363 7.13 -17.23 4.46
CA ALA A 363 6.19 -18.34 4.63
C ALA A 363 5.61 -18.79 3.28
N PHE A 364 5.14 -17.86 2.44
CA PHE A 364 4.60 -18.19 1.12
C PHE A 364 5.65 -18.69 0.14
N HIS A 365 6.86 -18.12 0.14
CA HIS A 365 7.95 -18.64 -0.69
C HIS A 365 8.42 -20.04 -0.26
N GLN A 366 8.37 -20.37 1.04
CA GLN A 366 8.66 -21.72 1.55
C GLN A 366 7.59 -22.72 1.10
N GLN A 367 6.31 -22.37 1.21
CA GLN A 367 5.22 -23.20 0.71
C GLN A 367 5.34 -23.41 -0.81
N SER A 368 5.61 -22.34 -1.56
CA SER A 368 5.88 -22.43 -3.00
C SER A 368 7.04 -23.40 -3.28
N LEU A 369 8.18 -23.24 -2.58
CA LEU A 369 9.34 -24.10 -2.76
C LEU A 369 9.03 -25.59 -2.55
N GLU A 370 8.23 -25.92 -1.54
CA GLU A 370 7.81 -27.30 -1.27
C GLU A 370 6.98 -27.87 -2.43
N ILE A 371 6.00 -27.10 -2.93
CA ILE A 371 5.15 -27.50 -4.05
C ILE A 371 5.98 -27.65 -5.33
N GLU A 372 6.81 -26.68 -5.67
CA GLU A 372 7.60 -26.68 -6.91
C GLU A 372 8.58 -27.87 -6.95
N ARG A 373 9.15 -28.24 -5.79
CA ARG A 373 9.95 -29.46 -5.63
C ARG A 373 9.13 -30.72 -5.82
N LYS A 374 7.94 -30.78 -5.21
CA LYS A 374 7.03 -31.94 -5.29
C LYS A 374 6.62 -32.22 -6.74
N ILE A 375 6.30 -31.18 -7.51
CA ILE A 375 5.88 -31.31 -8.91
C ILE A 375 7.06 -31.37 -9.90
N GLY A 376 8.30 -31.24 -9.41
CA GLY A 376 9.51 -31.30 -10.24
C GLY A 376 9.74 -30.06 -11.12
N ASN A 377 9.07 -28.94 -10.86
CA ASN A 377 9.25 -27.69 -11.61
C ASN A 377 10.50 -26.95 -11.14
N LYS A 378 11.64 -27.29 -11.75
CA LYS A 378 12.94 -26.69 -11.41
C LYS A 378 12.99 -25.18 -11.60
N LYS A 379 12.28 -24.63 -12.58
CA LYS A 379 12.21 -23.18 -12.79
C LYS A 379 11.48 -22.48 -11.65
N GLY A 380 10.35 -23.05 -11.20
CA GLY A 380 9.61 -22.57 -10.02
C GLY A 380 10.39 -22.74 -8.71
N GLU A 381 11.15 -23.83 -8.58
CA GLU A 381 12.06 -24.07 -7.45
C GLU A 381 13.09 -22.93 -7.35
N ALA A 382 13.79 -22.61 -8.45
CA ALA A 382 14.75 -21.52 -8.50
C ALA A 382 14.10 -20.16 -8.18
N ALA A 383 12.92 -19.87 -8.73
CA ALA A 383 12.19 -18.63 -8.46
C ALA A 383 11.85 -18.48 -6.96
N SER A 384 11.36 -19.56 -6.33
CA SER A 384 11.01 -19.58 -4.90
C SER A 384 12.26 -19.36 -4.01
N LEU A 385 13.38 -20.00 -4.34
CA LEU A 385 14.67 -19.79 -3.68
C LEU A 385 15.17 -18.35 -3.85
N GLY A 386 15.01 -17.76 -5.04
CA GLY A 386 15.31 -16.36 -5.31
C GLY A 386 14.49 -15.41 -4.42
N GLY A 387 13.18 -15.66 -4.30
CA GLY A 387 12.28 -14.92 -3.41
C GLY A 387 12.68 -15.00 -1.94
N LEU A 388 13.00 -16.21 -1.45
CA LEU A 388 13.54 -16.41 -0.10
C LEU A 388 14.82 -15.63 0.12
N GLY A 389 15.76 -15.71 -0.82
CA GLY A 389 17.02 -14.98 -0.72
C GLY A 389 16.80 -13.47 -0.61
N ASN A 390 15.87 -12.92 -1.40
CA ASN A 390 15.51 -11.51 -1.34
C ASN A 390 14.89 -11.11 0.00
N ALA A 391 13.97 -11.93 0.52
CA ALA A 391 13.33 -11.69 1.83
C ALA A 391 14.35 -11.73 2.98
N TYR A 392 15.22 -12.76 3.03
CA TYR A 392 16.29 -12.82 4.04
C TYR A 392 17.30 -11.69 3.91
N ARG A 393 17.63 -11.26 2.69
CA ARG A 393 18.50 -10.10 2.47
C ARG A 393 17.88 -8.83 3.06
N SER A 394 16.57 -8.67 2.94
CA SER A 394 15.84 -7.50 3.46
C SER A 394 15.72 -7.52 4.99
N LEU A 395 15.71 -8.71 5.60
CA LEU A 395 15.83 -8.89 7.06
C LEU A 395 17.27 -8.75 7.59
N GLY A 396 18.27 -8.50 6.73
CA GLY A 396 19.68 -8.41 7.14
C GLY A 396 20.39 -9.77 7.33
N GLU A 397 19.70 -10.89 7.08
CA GLU A 397 20.25 -12.25 7.16
C GLU A 397 21.03 -12.62 5.89
N TYR A 398 22.05 -11.82 5.56
CA TYR A 398 22.74 -11.89 4.27
C TYR A 398 23.41 -13.24 3.96
N GLN A 399 23.88 -13.96 4.99
CA GLN A 399 24.48 -15.29 4.79
C GLN A 399 23.44 -16.32 4.31
N ARG A 400 22.22 -16.28 4.86
CA ARG A 400 21.12 -17.15 4.41
C ARG A 400 20.66 -16.74 3.02
N ALA A 401 20.58 -15.44 2.75
CA ALA A 401 20.27 -14.93 1.42
C ALA A 401 21.24 -15.49 0.36
N ILE A 402 22.55 -15.45 0.64
CA ILE A 402 23.58 -16.03 -0.24
C ILE A 402 23.34 -17.54 -0.45
N ALA A 403 23.06 -18.30 0.60
CA ALA A 403 22.83 -19.73 0.48
C ALA A 403 21.63 -20.05 -0.45
N PHE A 404 20.53 -19.31 -0.33
CA PHE A 404 19.37 -19.49 -1.20
C PHE A 404 19.63 -19.04 -2.64
N HIS A 405 20.28 -17.90 -2.86
CA HIS A 405 20.63 -17.44 -4.21
C HIS A 405 21.65 -18.37 -4.90
N GLN A 406 22.54 -19.00 -4.14
CA GLN A 406 23.48 -20.00 -4.65
C GLN A 406 22.75 -21.27 -5.12
N GLN A 407 21.77 -21.77 -4.35
CA GLN A 407 20.94 -22.90 -4.79
C GLN A 407 20.13 -22.55 -6.05
N SER A 408 19.54 -21.34 -6.11
CA SER A 408 18.86 -20.84 -7.31
C SER A 408 19.79 -20.82 -8.54
N LEU A 409 21.03 -20.35 -8.36
CA LEU A 409 22.04 -20.30 -9.41
C LEU A 409 22.40 -21.71 -9.92
N GLU A 410 22.59 -22.66 -9.01
CA GLU A 410 22.91 -24.05 -9.35
C GLU A 410 21.80 -24.70 -10.18
N ILE A 411 20.54 -24.52 -9.79
CA ILE A 411 19.39 -25.03 -10.54
C ILE A 411 19.28 -24.36 -11.91
N ALA A 412 19.43 -23.03 -11.99
CA ALA A 412 19.38 -22.32 -13.26
C ALA A 412 20.42 -22.83 -14.26
N ARG A 413 21.63 -23.13 -13.78
CA ARG A 413 22.70 -23.76 -14.58
C ARG A 413 22.35 -25.19 -14.98
N GLU A 414 21.80 -25.98 -14.07
CA GLU A 414 21.40 -27.37 -14.32
C GLU A 414 20.39 -27.47 -15.47
N ILE A 415 19.40 -26.57 -15.50
CA ILE A 415 18.34 -26.57 -16.52
C ILE A 415 18.68 -25.73 -17.76
N GLY A 416 19.86 -25.09 -17.81
CA GLY A 416 20.26 -24.20 -18.90
C GLY A 416 19.47 -22.90 -19.00
N ASP A 417 18.81 -22.45 -17.93
CA ASP A 417 18.10 -21.17 -17.88
C ASP A 417 19.10 -20.01 -17.71
N ARG A 418 19.66 -19.55 -18.84
CA ARG A 418 20.65 -18.46 -18.86
C ARG A 418 20.11 -17.15 -18.29
N GLN A 419 18.82 -16.87 -18.44
CA GLN A 419 18.19 -15.69 -17.86
C GLN A 419 18.09 -15.82 -16.33
N GLY A 420 17.68 -16.99 -15.83
CA GLY A 420 17.67 -17.32 -14.40
C GLY A 420 19.07 -17.32 -13.77
N GLU A 421 20.09 -17.74 -14.52
CA GLU A 421 21.50 -17.70 -14.11
C GLU A 421 21.95 -16.25 -13.89
N ALA A 422 21.74 -15.37 -14.87
CA ALA A 422 22.06 -13.95 -14.75
C ALA A 422 21.32 -13.30 -13.56
N GLY A 423 20.01 -13.56 -13.42
CA GLY A 423 19.22 -13.07 -12.29
C GLY A 423 19.76 -13.53 -10.92
N SER A 424 20.14 -14.81 -10.79
CA SER A 424 20.71 -15.35 -9.55
C SER A 424 22.09 -14.77 -9.22
N LEU A 425 22.93 -14.55 -10.23
CA LEU A 425 24.23 -13.88 -10.08
C LEU A 425 24.07 -12.43 -9.62
N ASN A 426 23.12 -11.69 -10.20
CA ASN A 426 22.81 -10.33 -9.74
C ASN A 426 22.34 -10.31 -8.28
N ASN A 427 21.49 -11.26 -7.88
CA ASN A 427 21.02 -11.36 -6.50
C ASN A 427 22.15 -11.72 -5.51
N LEU A 428 23.06 -12.62 -5.90
CA LEU A 428 24.28 -12.88 -5.13
C LEU A 428 25.15 -11.63 -4.99
N GLY A 429 25.35 -10.88 -6.08
CA GLY A 429 26.07 -9.62 -6.07
C GLY A 429 25.45 -8.63 -5.09
N ASN A 430 24.13 -8.48 -5.11
CA ASN A 430 23.38 -7.64 -4.17
C ASN A 430 23.54 -8.08 -2.71
N ALA A 431 23.54 -9.38 -2.43
CA ALA A 431 23.76 -9.90 -1.08
C ALA A 431 25.20 -9.65 -0.59
N TYR A 432 26.21 -9.83 -1.45
CA TYR A 432 27.61 -9.50 -1.12
C TYR A 432 27.83 -8.00 -0.94
N ARG A 433 27.16 -7.15 -1.74
CA ARG A 433 27.18 -5.70 -1.57
C ARG A 433 26.60 -5.29 -0.22
N SER A 434 25.51 -5.94 0.20
CA SER A 434 24.87 -5.71 1.51
C SER A 434 25.78 -6.13 2.68
N LEU A 435 26.66 -7.12 2.48
CA LEU A 435 27.72 -7.49 3.42
C LEU A 435 28.96 -6.58 3.41
N GLY A 436 28.99 -5.53 2.58
CA GLY A 436 30.17 -4.69 2.39
C GLY A 436 31.30 -5.34 1.58
N LYS A 437 31.07 -6.52 0.99
CA LYS A 437 32.06 -7.23 0.16
C LYS A 437 31.98 -6.79 -1.30
N TYR A 438 32.21 -5.50 -1.54
CA TYR A 438 31.96 -4.84 -2.83
C TYR A 438 32.71 -5.46 -4.01
N GLN A 439 33.98 -5.83 -3.83
CA GLN A 439 34.77 -6.46 -4.91
C GLN A 439 34.14 -7.78 -5.38
N ARG A 440 33.63 -8.57 -4.44
CA ARG A 440 32.97 -9.85 -4.74
C ARG A 440 31.62 -9.62 -5.40
N ALA A 441 30.89 -8.59 -4.99
CA ALA A 441 29.66 -8.16 -5.66
C ALA A 441 29.91 -7.80 -7.13
N ILE A 442 30.96 -7.01 -7.40
CA ILE A 442 31.36 -6.63 -8.76
C ILE A 442 31.62 -7.86 -9.64
N THR A 443 32.33 -8.87 -9.13
CA THR A 443 32.57 -10.11 -9.89
C THR A 443 31.26 -10.79 -10.31
N PHE A 444 30.30 -10.91 -9.41
CA PHE A 444 29.00 -11.52 -9.74
C PHE A 444 28.17 -10.67 -10.70
N HIS A 445 28.14 -9.35 -10.53
CA HIS A 445 27.44 -8.45 -11.45
C HIS A 445 28.07 -8.41 -12.84
N GLN A 446 29.40 -8.55 -12.95
CA GLN A 446 30.10 -8.68 -14.24
C GLN A 446 29.74 -9.98 -14.96
N GLN A 447 29.68 -11.10 -14.24
CA GLN A 447 29.24 -12.38 -14.82
C GLN A 447 27.79 -12.27 -15.31
N SER A 448 26.90 -11.69 -14.50
CA SER A 448 25.51 -11.44 -14.93
C SER A 448 25.46 -10.57 -16.19
N LEU A 449 26.25 -9.49 -16.24
CA LEU A 449 26.31 -8.59 -17.39
C LEU A 449 26.75 -9.30 -18.68
N GLU A 450 27.76 -10.16 -18.59
CA GLU A 450 28.25 -10.95 -19.72
C GLU A 450 27.16 -11.88 -20.28
N ILE A 451 26.46 -12.60 -19.40
CA ILE A 451 25.37 -13.50 -19.79
C ILE A 451 24.20 -12.72 -20.41
N SER A 452 23.79 -11.62 -19.80
CA SER A 452 22.70 -10.80 -20.35
C SER A 452 23.02 -10.25 -21.74
N ARG A 453 24.28 -9.85 -21.99
CA ARG A 453 24.75 -9.47 -23.32
C ARG A 453 24.74 -10.62 -24.31
N GLU A 454 25.20 -11.79 -23.89
CA GLU A 454 25.22 -13.00 -24.73
C GLU A 454 23.83 -13.39 -25.23
N ILE A 455 22.82 -13.35 -24.35
CA ILE A 455 21.45 -13.73 -24.69
C ILE A 455 20.61 -12.57 -25.26
N GLY A 456 21.17 -11.37 -25.38
CA GLY A 456 20.47 -10.17 -25.84
C GLY A 456 19.41 -9.62 -24.88
N ASP A 457 19.47 -9.97 -23.59
CA ASP A 457 18.57 -9.44 -22.56
C ASP A 457 19.00 -8.02 -22.15
N ARG A 458 18.50 -7.03 -22.90
CA ARG A 458 18.78 -5.61 -22.64
C ARG A 458 18.35 -5.15 -21.25
N ARG A 459 17.25 -5.69 -20.71
CA ARG A 459 16.80 -5.34 -19.34
C ARG A 459 17.71 -5.94 -18.27
N GLY A 460 18.14 -7.18 -18.45
CA GLY A 460 19.14 -7.82 -17.59
C GLY A 460 20.52 -7.13 -17.66
N GLU A 461 20.91 -6.65 -18.84
CA GLU A 461 22.12 -5.85 -19.04
C GLU A 461 22.04 -4.54 -18.24
N ALA A 462 20.96 -3.79 -18.43
CA ALA A 462 20.66 -2.57 -17.71
C ALA A 462 20.71 -2.76 -16.17
N ALA A 463 20.03 -3.79 -15.66
CA ALA A 463 20.05 -4.12 -14.24
C ALA A 463 21.47 -4.42 -13.71
N SER A 464 22.26 -5.18 -14.46
CA SER A 464 23.64 -5.52 -14.09
C SER A 464 24.55 -4.28 -14.09
N LEU A 465 24.40 -3.37 -15.06
CA LEU A 465 25.12 -2.10 -15.13
C LEU A 465 24.76 -1.17 -13.95
N GLY A 466 23.47 -1.05 -13.62
CA GLY A 466 23.03 -0.27 -12.46
C GLY A 466 23.59 -0.79 -11.13
N ASN A 467 23.64 -2.13 -10.97
CA ASN A 467 24.23 -2.77 -9.80
C ASN A 467 25.76 -2.56 -9.74
N LEU A 468 26.46 -2.63 -10.88
CA LEU A 468 27.88 -2.30 -10.96
C LEU A 468 28.14 -0.84 -10.57
N GLY A 469 27.34 0.10 -11.10
CA GLY A 469 27.42 1.51 -10.73
C GLY A 469 27.28 1.71 -9.22
N SER A 470 26.28 1.07 -8.62
CA SER A 470 26.05 1.11 -7.17
C SER A 470 27.20 0.50 -6.37
N ALA A 471 27.81 -0.60 -6.84
CA ALA A 471 28.94 -1.24 -6.18
C ALA A 471 30.23 -0.41 -6.26
N TYR A 472 30.51 0.23 -7.40
CA TYR A 472 31.65 1.15 -7.54
C TYR A 472 31.46 2.45 -6.74
N ASN A 473 30.23 2.97 -6.64
CA ASN A 473 29.92 4.08 -5.73
C ASN A 473 30.25 3.72 -4.28
N ALA A 474 29.87 2.52 -3.84
CA ALA A 474 30.17 2.05 -2.48
C ALA A 474 31.68 1.85 -2.21
N LEU A 475 32.49 1.64 -3.26
CA LEU A 475 33.96 1.61 -3.18
C LEU A 475 34.62 3.00 -3.21
N GLY A 476 33.86 4.07 -3.46
CA GLY A 476 34.41 5.41 -3.68
C GLY A 476 34.96 5.65 -5.10
N GLU A 477 34.78 4.69 -6.02
CA GLU A 477 35.20 4.81 -7.42
C GLU A 477 34.11 5.52 -8.27
N TYR A 478 33.74 6.74 -7.87
CA TYR A 478 32.58 7.47 -8.39
C TYR A 478 32.60 7.70 -9.90
N GLN A 479 33.79 7.92 -10.50
CA GLN A 479 33.90 8.09 -11.96
C GLN A 479 33.52 6.82 -12.74
N ARG A 480 33.87 5.64 -12.22
CA ARG A 480 33.46 4.37 -12.83
C ARG A 480 31.98 4.12 -12.64
N ALA A 481 31.46 4.47 -11.45
CA ALA A 481 30.03 4.38 -11.18
C ALA A 481 29.21 5.21 -12.18
N ILE A 482 29.63 6.45 -12.45
CA ILE A 482 29.02 7.32 -13.47
C ILE A 482 29.02 6.65 -14.84
N ALA A 483 30.14 6.06 -15.26
CA ALA A 483 30.22 5.40 -16.57
C ALA A 483 29.25 4.20 -16.69
N PHE A 484 29.04 3.44 -15.62
CA PHE A 484 28.07 2.34 -15.60
C PHE A 484 26.63 2.82 -15.54
N HIS A 485 26.33 3.83 -14.71
CA HIS A 485 24.98 4.41 -14.64
C HIS A 485 24.59 5.13 -15.94
N GLN A 486 25.54 5.74 -16.66
CA GLN A 486 25.28 6.32 -17.98
C GLN A 486 24.93 5.23 -19.02
N GLN A 487 25.68 4.13 -19.06
CA GLN A 487 25.33 3.01 -19.94
C GLN A 487 23.95 2.44 -19.59
N TYR A 488 23.63 2.30 -18.29
CA TYR A 488 22.30 1.90 -17.86
C TYR A 488 21.22 2.87 -18.37
N LEU A 489 21.44 4.18 -18.21
CA LEU A 489 20.53 5.22 -18.70
C LEU A 489 20.27 5.10 -20.21
N ASP A 490 21.32 4.89 -20.99
CA ASP A 490 21.21 4.77 -22.45
C ASP A 490 20.38 3.55 -22.84
N ILE A 491 20.58 2.40 -22.19
CA ILE A 491 19.79 1.18 -22.44
C ILE A 491 18.33 1.38 -21.99
N ALA A 492 18.10 1.97 -20.82
CA ALA A 492 16.76 2.18 -20.31
C ALA A 492 15.92 3.05 -21.26
N ARG A 493 16.54 4.09 -21.84
CA ARG A 493 15.92 4.91 -22.90
C ARG A 493 15.67 4.14 -24.18
N GLU A 494 16.64 3.32 -24.62
CA GLU A 494 16.52 2.48 -25.81
C GLU A 494 15.31 1.53 -25.73
N VAL A 495 15.11 0.87 -24.58
CA VAL A 495 14.01 -0.10 -24.40
C VAL A 495 12.71 0.53 -23.90
N GLY A 496 12.66 1.86 -23.75
CA GLY A 496 11.50 2.58 -23.21
C GLY A 496 11.19 2.27 -21.74
N ASP A 497 12.17 1.79 -20.98
CA ASP A 497 12.03 1.52 -19.54
C ASP A 497 12.19 2.81 -18.74
N ARG A 498 11.07 3.53 -18.56
CA ARG A 498 11.03 4.79 -17.79
C ARG A 498 11.44 4.58 -16.33
N GLN A 499 11.16 3.42 -15.74
CA GLN A 499 11.60 3.13 -14.37
C GLN A 499 13.12 2.96 -14.31
N GLY A 500 13.69 2.23 -15.27
CA GLY A 500 15.13 2.09 -15.38
C GLY A 500 15.83 3.42 -15.66
N GLU A 501 15.18 4.29 -16.45
CA GLU A 501 15.66 5.64 -16.71
C GLU A 501 15.72 6.43 -15.40
N ALA A 502 14.64 6.44 -14.62
CA ALA A 502 14.59 7.04 -13.30
C ALA A 502 15.71 6.50 -12.38
N ALA A 503 15.82 5.19 -12.23
CA ALA A 503 16.82 4.56 -11.36
C ALA A 503 18.27 4.91 -11.76
N SER A 504 18.56 4.95 -13.06
CA SER A 504 19.87 5.34 -13.58
C SER A 504 20.20 6.82 -13.33
N LEU A 505 19.22 7.72 -13.49
CA LEU A 505 19.36 9.14 -13.18
C LEU A 505 19.61 9.38 -11.69
N GLY A 506 18.88 8.69 -10.80
CA GLY A 506 19.13 8.75 -9.36
C GLY A 506 20.53 8.22 -8.98
N GLY A 507 20.99 7.17 -9.65
CA GLY A 507 22.36 6.66 -9.52
C GLY A 507 23.42 7.68 -9.96
N LEU A 508 23.21 8.36 -11.08
CA LEU A 508 24.07 9.47 -11.53
C LEU A 508 24.05 10.63 -10.53
N GLY A 509 22.87 11.03 -10.06
CA GLY A 509 22.68 12.05 -9.03
C GLY A 509 23.50 11.76 -7.78
N SER A 510 23.38 10.55 -7.24
CA SER A 510 24.15 10.08 -6.08
C SER A 510 25.66 10.04 -6.34
N SER A 511 26.09 9.69 -7.56
CA SER A 511 27.52 9.63 -7.90
C SER A 511 28.14 11.02 -7.98
N TYR A 512 27.46 11.98 -8.63
CA TYR A 512 27.90 13.37 -8.69
C TYR A 512 27.84 14.07 -7.33
N PHE A 513 26.85 13.73 -6.51
CA PHE A 513 26.77 14.20 -5.13
C PHE A 513 28.02 13.78 -4.35
N SER A 514 28.44 12.52 -4.48
CA SER A 514 29.61 11.99 -3.78
C SER A 514 30.93 12.60 -4.25
N LEU A 515 30.98 13.13 -5.49
CA LEU A 515 32.10 13.93 -6.01
C LEU A 515 32.09 15.39 -5.53
N GLY A 516 31.04 15.83 -4.82
CA GLY A 516 30.82 17.23 -4.45
C GLY A 516 30.28 18.10 -5.58
N GLU A 517 29.92 17.52 -6.73
CA GLU A 517 29.35 18.22 -7.89
C GLU A 517 27.82 18.42 -7.71
N TYR A 518 27.41 19.11 -6.64
CA TYR A 518 26.01 19.21 -6.20
C TYR A 518 25.06 19.77 -7.27
N GLN A 519 25.50 20.72 -8.09
CA GLN A 519 24.69 21.28 -9.17
C GLN A 519 24.36 20.26 -10.26
N ARG A 520 25.29 19.36 -10.58
CA ARG A 520 25.02 18.28 -11.53
C ARG A 520 24.14 17.21 -10.92
N ALA A 521 24.37 16.88 -9.64
CA ALA A 521 23.49 15.98 -8.89
C ALA A 521 22.04 16.48 -8.92
N MET A 522 21.81 17.77 -8.64
CA MET A 522 20.50 18.41 -8.75
C MET A 522 19.86 18.29 -10.14
N THR A 523 20.64 18.43 -11.22
CA THR A 523 20.14 18.28 -12.60
C THR A 523 19.65 16.87 -12.90
N PHE A 524 20.37 15.85 -12.43
CA PHE A 524 19.95 14.45 -12.60
C PHE A 524 18.76 14.10 -11.70
N ASP A 525 18.76 14.57 -10.45
CA ASP A 525 17.64 14.36 -9.53
C ASP A 525 16.36 15.09 -9.97
N GLN A 526 16.47 16.24 -10.66
CA GLN A 526 15.31 16.89 -11.29
C GLN A 526 14.70 16.01 -12.37
N GLN A 527 15.53 15.45 -13.26
CA GLN A 527 15.05 14.52 -14.29
C GLN A 527 14.42 13.29 -13.63
N HIS A 528 15.06 12.70 -12.62
CA HIS A 528 14.51 11.59 -11.85
C HIS A 528 13.13 11.93 -11.25
N LEU A 529 12.98 13.11 -10.63
CA LEU A 529 11.71 13.59 -10.08
C LEU A 529 10.62 13.72 -11.15
N ASP A 530 10.95 14.25 -12.33
CA ASP A 530 10.00 14.43 -13.42
C ASP A 530 9.48 13.08 -13.93
N ILE A 531 10.39 12.10 -14.11
CA ILE A 531 9.99 10.73 -14.49
C ILE A 531 9.17 10.08 -13.38
N ALA A 532 9.60 10.18 -12.12
CA ALA A 532 8.87 9.60 -10.99
C ALA A 532 7.43 10.11 -10.91
N ARG A 533 7.20 11.40 -11.19
CA ARG A 533 5.85 11.97 -11.29
C ARG A 533 5.07 11.44 -12.49
N GLU A 534 5.70 11.34 -13.66
CA GLU A 534 5.09 10.81 -14.88
C GLU A 534 4.60 9.37 -14.69
N ILE A 535 5.47 8.48 -14.18
CA ILE A 535 5.14 7.07 -13.92
C ILE A 535 4.42 6.86 -12.58
N GLY A 536 4.13 7.94 -11.85
CA GLY A 536 3.50 7.95 -10.53
C GLY A 536 4.21 7.10 -9.48
N ASP A 537 5.53 6.96 -9.58
CA ASP A 537 6.38 6.42 -8.54
C ASP A 537 6.46 7.43 -7.38
N ARG A 538 5.56 7.24 -6.41
CA ARG A 538 5.49 8.10 -5.22
C ARG A 538 6.73 7.98 -4.34
N GLN A 539 7.37 6.81 -4.29
CA GLN A 539 8.59 6.63 -3.49
C GLN A 539 9.74 7.43 -4.13
N GLY A 540 9.92 7.29 -5.45
CA GLY A 540 10.90 8.03 -6.23
C GLY A 540 10.69 9.54 -6.14
N GLU A 541 9.43 10.00 -6.20
CA GLU A 541 9.06 11.40 -6.00
C GLU A 541 9.52 11.90 -4.62
N ALA A 542 9.14 11.18 -3.55
CA ALA A 542 9.51 11.55 -2.19
C ALA A 542 11.01 11.54 -1.93
N ASN A 543 11.74 10.56 -2.49
CA ASN A 543 13.19 10.44 -2.36
C ASN A 543 13.89 11.62 -3.05
N SER A 544 13.49 11.98 -4.26
CA SER A 544 14.07 13.13 -4.99
C SER A 544 13.85 14.44 -4.25
N LEU A 545 12.64 14.66 -3.74
CA LEU A 545 12.32 15.83 -2.93
C LEU A 545 13.16 15.86 -1.65
N GLY A 546 13.39 14.70 -1.01
CA GLY A 546 14.33 14.57 0.11
C GLY A 546 15.75 14.97 -0.27
N ASN A 547 16.25 14.51 -1.42
CA ASN A 547 17.58 14.86 -1.92
C ASN A 547 17.71 16.36 -2.21
N PHE A 548 16.69 17.00 -2.81
CA PHE A 548 16.66 18.45 -2.96
C PHE A 548 16.77 19.16 -1.62
N GLY A 549 16.10 18.66 -0.59
CA GLY A 549 16.25 19.15 0.77
C GLY A 549 17.70 19.09 1.26
N ILE A 550 18.40 17.97 1.01
CA ILE A 550 19.82 17.79 1.36
C ILE A 550 20.69 18.78 0.59
N PHE A 551 20.48 18.91 -0.72
CA PHE A 551 21.25 19.84 -1.57
C PHE A 551 21.12 21.29 -1.10
N TYR A 552 19.90 21.76 -0.84
CA TYR A 552 19.69 23.12 -0.33
C TYR A 552 20.25 23.33 1.07
N ASN A 553 20.22 22.31 1.92
CA ASN A 553 20.84 22.38 3.25
C ASN A 553 22.36 22.56 3.14
N LEU A 554 23.02 21.79 2.27
CA LEU A 554 24.46 21.92 1.97
C LEU A 554 24.84 23.28 1.38
N LEU A 555 23.95 23.89 0.61
CA LEU A 555 24.13 25.24 0.07
C LEU A 555 23.82 26.36 1.09
N GLY A 556 23.38 26.01 2.31
CA GLY A 556 23.00 26.97 3.35
C GLY A 556 21.60 27.58 3.18
N GLU A 557 20.81 27.10 2.20
CA GLU A 557 19.45 27.54 1.92
C GLU A 557 18.43 26.75 2.76
N TYR A 558 18.56 26.82 4.08
CA TYR A 558 17.82 25.96 5.03
C TYR A 558 16.29 26.07 4.92
N GLN A 559 15.75 27.26 4.65
CA GLN A 559 14.30 27.43 4.47
C GLN A 559 13.77 26.69 3.23
N ARG A 560 14.52 26.67 2.13
CA ARG A 560 14.15 25.87 0.94
C ARG A 560 14.28 24.39 1.23
N ALA A 561 15.34 24.00 1.95
CA ALA A 561 15.51 22.62 2.38
C ALA A 561 14.29 22.10 3.15
N ILE A 562 13.80 22.89 4.12
CA ILE A 562 12.59 22.61 4.91
C ILE A 562 11.36 22.41 4.00
N ALA A 563 11.16 23.28 3.00
CA ALA A 563 10.03 23.15 2.08
C ALA A 563 10.07 21.85 1.25
N PHE A 564 11.25 21.41 0.84
CA PHE A 564 11.43 20.15 0.12
C PHE A 564 11.28 18.93 1.02
N TYR A 565 11.83 18.97 2.23
CA TYR A 565 11.60 17.94 3.24
C TYR A 565 10.12 17.79 3.59
N GLN A 566 9.36 18.89 3.59
CA GLN A 566 7.91 18.87 3.85
C GLN A 566 7.14 18.12 2.77
N GLN A 567 7.43 18.37 1.50
CA GLN A 567 6.81 17.65 0.40
C GLN A 567 7.16 16.16 0.44
N SER A 568 8.44 15.83 0.70
CA SER A 568 8.89 14.44 0.86
C SER A 568 8.16 13.74 2.02
N LEU A 569 8.06 14.40 3.18
CA LEU A 569 7.40 13.89 4.38
C LEU A 569 5.91 13.63 4.15
N GLU A 570 5.21 14.55 3.48
CA GLU A 570 3.79 14.39 3.18
C GLU A 570 3.53 13.15 2.30
N ILE A 571 4.36 12.93 1.28
CA ILE A 571 4.24 11.76 0.43
C ILE A 571 4.54 10.48 1.22
N LYS A 572 5.64 10.44 1.98
CA LYS A 572 5.99 9.28 2.82
C LYS A 572 4.90 8.93 3.83
N ARG A 573 4.26 9.93 4.45
CA ARG A 573 3.09 9.76 5.31
C ARG A 573 1.90 9.15 4.58
N LYS A 574 1.59 9.63 3.37
CA LYS A 574 0.53 9.06 2.52
C LYS A 574 0.83 7.61 2.12
N MET A 575 2.10 7.30 1.88
CA MET A 575 2.58 5.96 1.56
C MET A 575 2.74 5.04 2.77
N ARG A 576 2.67 5.59 4.00
CA ARG A 576 2.95 4.90 5.27
C ARG A 576 4.37 4.34 5.36
N ASP A 577 5.31 4.98 4.67
CA ASP A 577 6.74 4.69 4.81
C ASP A 577 7.23 5.27 6.16
N ARG A 578 7.04 4.54 7.26
CA ARG A 578 7.41 4.99 8.62
C ARG A 578 8.92 5.22 8.75
N GLN A 579 9.74 4.35 8.17
CA GLN A 579 11.19 4.55 8.15
C GLN A 579 11.56 5.84 7.39
N GLY A 580 10.97 6.06 6.21
CA GLY A 580 11.18 7.26 5.42
C GLY A 580 10.68 8.52 6.14
N GLU A 581 9.56 8.42 6.85
CA GLU A 581 9.00 9.48 7.70
C GLU A 581 10.00 9.87 8.79
N ALA A 582 10.51 8.90 9.57
CA ALA A 582 11.52 9.14 10.60
C ALA A 582 12.77 9.82 10.02
N ASN A 583 13.26 9.35 8.87
CA ASN A 583 14.42 9.94 8.20
C ASN A 583 14.15 11.40 7.77
N SER A 584 12.96 11.69 7.22
CA SER A 584 12.57 13.06 6.85
C SER A 584 12.47 13.96 8.08
N LEU A 585 11.90 13.48 9.18
CA LEU A 585 11.81 14.23 10.45
C LEU A 585 13.20 14.52 11.03
N GLY A 586 14.13 13.56 10.97
CA GLY A 586 15.53 13.80 11.34
C GLY A 586 16.18 14.89 10.48
N ASN A 587 15.91 14.91 9.18
CA ASN A 587 16.40 15.95 8.27
C ASN A 587 15.78 17.33 8.56
N PHE A 588 14.50 17.40 8.93
CA PHE A 588 13.89 18.61 9.46
C PHE A 588 14.58 19.09 10.72
N GLY A 589 14.80 18.17 11.67
CA GLY A 589 15.50 18.48 12.91
C GLY A 589 16.87 19.09 12.63
N ASN A 590 17.63 18.50 11.71
CA ASN A 590 18.93 19.03 11.29
C ASN A 590 18.83 20.43 10.67
N ALA A 591 17.86 20.68 9.79
CA ALA A 591 17.67 21.98 9.16
C ALA A 591 17.30 23.07 10.17
N TYR A 592 16.41 22.78 11.11
CA TYR A 592 16.04 23.71 12.18
C TYR A 592 17.18 23.93 13.18
N LEU A 593 17.97 22.89 13.46
CA LEU A 593 19.14 23.00 14.31
C LEU A 593 20.17 23.96 13.70
N LEU A 594 20.37 23.90 12.37
CA LEU A 594 21.24 24.80 11.62
C LEU A 594 20.71 26.24 11.53
N LEU A 595 19.39 26.43 11.55
CA LEU A 595 18.75 27.76 11.65
C LEU A 595 18.85 28.38 13.05
N GLY A 596 19.27 27.62 14.05
CA GLY A 596 19.28 28.05 15.45
C GLY A 596 17.92 27.88 16.16
N GLU A 597 16.94 27.25 15.50
CA GLU A 597 15.60 27.00 16.04
C GLU A 597 15.57 25.69 16.84
N TYR A 598 16.35 25.65 17.93
CA TYR A 598 16.65 24.42 18.67
C TYR A 598 15.41 23.72 19.24
N GLN A 599 14.39 24.47 19.67
CA GLN A 599 13.14 23.88 20.18
C GLN A 599 12.37 23.12 19.09
N GLN A 600 12.34 23.64 17.86
CA GLN A 600 11.71 22.95 16.74
C GLN A 600 12.52 21.72 16.34
N ALA A 601 13.85 21.82 16.33
CA ALA A 601 14.73 20.69 16.09
C ALA A 601 14.46 19.53 17.08
N ILE A 602 14.36 19.85 18.37
CA ILE A 602 14.00 18.88 19.43
C ILE A 602 12.65 18.23 19.16
N ALA A 603 11.63 19.01 18.78
CA ALA A 603 10.30 18.46 18.49
C ALA A 603 10.32 17.45 17.33
N PHE A 604 11.08 17.74 16.27
CA PHE A 604 11.23 16.82 15.12
C PHE A 604 12.08 15.59 15.45
N TYR A 605 13.17 15.73 16.20
CA TYR A 605 13.96 14.58 16.63
C TYR A 605 13.20 13.68 17.61
N GLN A 606 12.31 14.24 18.44
CA GLN A 606 11.44 13.45 19.31
C GLN A 606 10.45 12.62 18.48
N GLN A 607 9.82 13.21 17.45
CA GLN A 607 8.97 12.44 16.53
C GLN A 607 9.76 11.34 15.79
N GLN A 608 10.99 11.64 15.34
CA GLN A 608 11.88 10.63 14.75
C GLN A 608 12.14 9.48 15.75
N LEU A 609 12.43 9.81 17.01
CA LEU A 609 12.71 8.84 18.07
C LEU A 609 11.52 7.92 18.33
N ASP A 610 10.31 8.49 18.41
CA ASP A 610 9.09 7.75 18.68
C ASP A 610 8.79 6.75 17.55
N ILE A 611 8.94 7.17 16.29
CA ILE A 611 8.77 6.28 15.12
C ILE A 611 9.86 5.21 15.09
N ALA A 612 11.12 5.56 15.36
CA ALA A 612 12.21 4.58 15.35
C ALA A 612 11.98 3.47 16.39
N ARG A 613 11.42 3.81 17.55
CA ARG A 613 11.01 2.84 18.58
C ARG A 613 9.83 1.98 18.15
N GLU A 614 8.81 2.58 17.55
CA GLU A 614 7.63 1.89 17.01
C GLU A 614 8.02 0.80 16.00
N ILE A 615 8.91 1.12 15.06
CA ILE A 615 9.34 0.17 14.01
C ILE A 615 10.52 -0.72 14.43
N GLY A 616 11.01 -0.59 15.65
CA GLY A 616 12.16 -1.34 16.16
C GLY A 616 13.50 -1.00 15.48
N ASP A 617 13.62 0.16 14.83
CA ASP A 617 14.87 0.64 14.23
C ASP A 617 15.82 1.17 15.31
N ARG A 618 16.58 0.25 15.92
CA ARG A 618 17.58 0.59 16.95
C ARG A 618 18.64 1.57 16.44
N ARG A 619 18.98 1.55 15.15
CA ARG A 619 19.97 2.49 14.59
C ARG A 619 19.36 3.89 14.44
N GLY A 620 18.13 3.98 13.95
CA GLY A 620 17.36 5.23 13.92
C GLY A 620 17.14 5.82 15.30
N GLU A 621 16.87 4.97 16.30
CA GLU A 621 16.72 5.36 17.69
C GLU A 621 18.01 5.99 18.24
N ALA A 622 19.14 5.31 18.07
CA ALA A 622 20.47 5.81 18.41
C ALA A 622 20.75 7.18 17.77
N ASN A 623 20.46 7.33 16.48
CA ASN A 623 20.66 8.58 15.75
C ASN A 623 19.77 9.71 16.31
N ALA A 624 18.49 9.45 16.55
CA ALA A 624 17.56 10.43 17.10
C ALA A 624 17.98 10.89 18.50
N LEU A 625 18.41 9.96 19.37
CA LEU A 625 18.96 10.27 20.70
C LEU A 625 20.24 11.10 20.61
N GLY A 626 21.15 10.74 19.70
CA GLY A 626 22.37 11.52 19.46
C GLY A 626 22.06 12.95 19.03
N ASN A 627 21.08 13.14 18.15
CA ASN A 627 20.63 14.44 17.67
C ASN A 627 19.91 15.26 18.75
N LEU A 628 19.05 14.62 19.56
CA LEU A 628 18.44 15.25 20.74
C LEU A 628 19.51 15.72 21.71
N GLY A 629 20.52 14.90 21.99
CA GLY A 629 21.64 15.28 22.86
C GLY A 629 22.37 16.52 22.35
N ASN A 630 22.66 16.58 21.05
CA ASN A 630 23.27 17.75 20.42
C ASN A 630 22.38 18.99 20.52
N ALA A 631 21.07 18.85 20.30
CA ALA A 631 20.13 19.96 20.38
C ALA A 631 19.98 20.52 21.80
N TYR A 632 19.90 19.65 22.81
CA TYR A 632 19.87 20.06 24.21
C TYR A 632 21.19 20.70 24.67
N LEU A 633 22.33 20.22 24.17
CA LEU A 633 23.64 20.85 24.44
C LEU A 633 23.68 22.29 23.90
N LEU A 634 23.15 22.51 22.69
CA LEU A 634 23.07 23.86 22.10
C LEU A 634 22.06 24.77 22.81
N LEU A 635 21.03 24.20 23.44
CA LEU A 635 20.07 24.92 24.29
C LEU A 635 20.65 25.25 25.69
N GLY A 636 21.79 24.66 26.06
CA GLY A 636 22.42 24.79 27.38
C GLY A 636 21.85 23.86 28.45
N GLU A 637 21.07 22.85 28.05
CA GLU A 637 20.51 21.83 28.95
C GLU A 637 21.45 20.61 29.04
N ASP A 638 22.68 20.85 29.50
CA ASP A 638 23.79 19.89 29.43
C ASP A 638 23.50 18.55 30.12
N GLN A 639 22.75 18.56 31.23
CA GLN A 639 22.36 17.33 31.93
C GLN A 639 21.46 16.43 31.07
N ARG A 640 20.53 17.02 30.32
CA ARG A 640 19.69 16.27 29.37
C ARG A 640 20.52 15.77 28.20
N ALA A 641 21.43 16.60 27.69
CA ALA A 641 22.34 16.20 26.61
C ALA A 641 23.17 14.96 26.98
N ILE A 642 23.74 14.91 28.19
CA ILE A 642 24.44 13.75 28.71
C ILE A 642 23.54 12.51 28.73
N ALA A 643 22.32 12.63 29.25
CA ALA A 643 21.39 11.49 29.33
C ALA A 643 21.08 10.90 27.95
N PHE A 644 20.85 11.75 26.94
CA PHE A 644 20.61 11.33 25.57
C PHE A 644 21.84 10.71 24.90
N HIS A 645 23.04 11.31 25.08
CA HIS A 645 24.28 10.73 24.55
C HIS A 645 24.64 9.40 25.21
N GLN A 646 24.33 9.22 26.49
CA GLN A 646 24.50 7.93 27.17
C GLN A 646 23.56 6.86 26.59
N GLN A 647 22.29 7.19 26.37
CA GLN A 647 21.36 6.25 25.70
C GLN A 647 21.82 5.92 24.27
N HIS A 648 22.26 6.91 23.48
CA HIS A 648 22.85 6.66 22.17
C HIS A 648 24.05 5.70 22.27
N LEU A 649 24.95 5.92 23.23
CA LEU A 649 26.11 5.07 23.44
C LEU A 649 25.72 3.63 23.79
N ASP A 650 24.74 3.45 24.67
CA ASP A 650 24.28 2.13 25.11
C ASP A 650 23.68 1.34 23.94
N ILE A 651 22.85 1.99 23.11
CA ILE A 651 22.28 1.35 21.90
C ILE A 651 23.37 1.04 20.88
N ALA A 652 24.29 1.98 20.63
CA ALA A 652 25.37 1.77 19.67
C ALA A 652 26.24 0.55 20.03
N ARG A 653 26.45 0.31 21.34
CA ARG A 653 27.13 -0.88 21.86
C ARG A 653 26.31 -2.15 21.68
N GLU A 654 25.03 -2.10 22.02
CA GLU A 654 24.10 -3.23 21.86
C GLU A 654 24.09 -3.75 20.43
N ILE A 655 24.03 -2.85 19.43
CA ILE A 655 24.00 -3.22 18.01
C ILE A 655 25.39 -3.39 17.39
N GLY A 656 26.48 -3.25 18.16
CA GLY A 656 27.86 -3.36 17.68
C GLY A 656 28.28 -2.28 16.67
N HIS A 657 27.61 -1.13 16.64
CA HIS A 657 27.87 -0.03 15.71
C HIS A 657 29.03 0.85 16.21
N ARG A 658 30.27 0.41 15.91
CA ARG A 658 31.51 1.07 16.36
C ARG A 658 31.62 2.55 16.04
N GLN A 659 31.18 2.98 14.86
CA GLN A 659 31.23 4.39 14.47
C GLN A 659 30.26 5.22 15.31
N GLY A 660 29.03 4.73 15.54
CA GLY A 660 28.06 5.38 16.43
C GLY A 660 28.54 5.42 17.87
N GLU A 661 29.20 4.36 18.35
CA GLU A 661 29.81 4.34 19.68
C GLU A 661 30.87 5.44 19.83
N ALA A 662 31.74 5.61 18.83
CA ALA A 662 32.76 6.65 18.83
C ALA A 662 32.15 8.07 18.84
N ILE A 663 31.11 8.28 18.02
CA ILE A 663 30.37 9.55 17.95
C ILE A 663 29.68 9.84 19.29
N ALA A 664 29.02 8.84 19.89
CA ALA A 664 28.35 8.98 21.18
C ALA A 664 29.34 9.35 22.28
N TRP A 665 30.49 8.67 22.34
CA TRP A 665 31.56 9.02 23.28
C TRP A 665 32.09 10.44 23.09
N PHE A 666 32.32 10.86 21.85
CA PHE A 666 32.83 12.19 21.57
C PHE A 666 31.84 13.28 22.01
N ASN A 667 30.55 13.11 21.65
CA ASN A 667 29.50 14.08 22.01
C ASN A 667 29.21 14.07 23.52
N LEU A 668 29.26 12.90 24.17
CA LEU A 668 29.19 12.80 25.63
C LEU A 668 30.36 13.55 26.30
N GLY A 669 31.57 13.45 25.75
CA GLY A 669 32.74 14.21 26.22
C GLY A 669 32.55 15.73 26.10
N LEU A 670 31.94 16.20 25.00
CA LEU A 670 31.60 17.61 24.83
C LEU A 670 30.60 18.09 25.87
N ALA A 671 29.52 17.33 26.12
CA ALA A 671 28.50 17.70 27.10
C ALA A 671 29.05 17.67 28.55
N LEU A 672 29.89 16.69 28.90
CA LEU A 672 30.56 16.61 30.20
C LEU A 672 31.53 17.77 30.43
N LYS A 673 32.20 18.25 29.36
CA LYS A 673 33.10 19.40 29.42
C LYS A 673 32.35 20.70 29.74
N GLU A 674 31.17 20.93 29.15
CA GLU A 674 30.35 22.11 29.46
C GLU A 674 29.87 22.11 30.93
N LEU A 675 29.55 20.93 31.47
CA LEU A 675 29.24 20.72 32.89
C LEU A 675 30.45 20.74 33.83
N GLN A 676 31.63 21.12 33.33
CA GLN A 676 32.89 21.20 34.09
C GLN A 676 33.34 19.86 34.73
N ARG A 677 32.88 18.72 34.19
CA ARG A 677 33.29 17.37 34.60
C ARG A 677 34.51 16.91 33.81
N ALA A 678 35.63 17.60 34.00
CA ALA A 678 36.83 17.44 33.17
C ALA A 678 37.39 16.01 33.13
N ALA A 679 37.39 15.29 34.26
CA ALA A 679 37.90 13.92 34.32
C ALA A 679 37.05 12.94 33.49
N ASP A 680 35.73 13.05 33.59
CA ASP A 680 34.80 12.21 32.85
C ASP A 680 34.85 12.52 31.35
N ALA A 681 34.92 13.81 31.00
CA ALA A 681 35.09 14.26 29.62
C ALA A 681 36.39 13.73 28.99
N LEU A 682 37.49 13.74 29.73
CA LEU A 682 38.78 13.18 29.29
C LEU A 682 38.68 11.68 29.01
N GLY A 683 37.97 10.93 29.87
CA GLY A 683 37.69 9.51 29.67
C GLY A 683 36.88 9.26 28.39
N ALA A 684 35.83 10.03 28.18
CA ALA A 684 34.97 9.94 27.00
C ALA A 684 35.74 10.22 25.69
N PHE A 685 36.56 11.28 25.64
CA PHE A 685 37.38 11.57 24.46
C PHE A 685 38.45 10.50 24.18
N ARG A 686 39.03 9.88 25.21
CA ARG A 686 39.98 8.77 25.03
C ARG A 686 39.31 7.54 24.43
N ASN A 687 38.09 7.21 24.88
CA ASN A 687 37.31 6.12 24.29
C ASN A 687 36.96 6.38 22.82
N ALA A 688 36.47 7.59 22.51
CA ALA A 688 36.19 7.99 21.13
C ALA A 688 37.45 7.89 20.25
N ARG A 689 38.58 8.44 20.73
CA ARG A 689 39.87 8.40 20.03
C ARG A 689 40.31 6.97 19.70
N GLN A 690 40.21 6.05 20.66
CA GLN A 690 40.61 4.65 20.47
C GLN A 690 39.76 3.98 19.38
N LEU A 691 38.45 4.23 19.37
CA LEU A 691 37.55 3.71 18.35
C LEU A 691 37.84 4.31 16.96
N TYR A 692 38.03 5.62 16.86
CA TYR A 692 38.40 6.27 15.59
C TYR A 692 39.76 5.79 15.07
N GLN A 693 40.73 5.56 15.95
CA GLN A 693 42.03 5.02 15.57
C GLN A 693 41.91 3.58 15.04
N ALA A 694 41.06 2.75 15.65
CA ALA A 694 40.79 1.39 15.17
C ALA A 694 40.03 1.35 13.83
N MET A 695 39.41 2.46 13.43
CA MET A 695 38.74 2.63 12.14
C MET A 695 39.61 3.36 11.10
N GLU A 696 40.87 3.67 11.42
CA GLU A 696 41.82 4.38 10.55
C GLU A 696 41.36 5.79 10.12
N LEU A 697 40.56 6.46 10.96
CA LEU A 697 40.02 7.80 10.71
C LEU A 697 40.92 8.90 11.30
N GLU A 698 42.13 9.06 10.77
CA GLU A 698 43.19 9.93 11.34
C GLU A 698 42.77 11.40 11.54
N SER A 699 41.99 11.96 10.61
CA SER A 699 41.49 13.35 10.72
C SER A 699 40.59 13.56 11.95
N ILE A 700 39.85 12.53 12.35
CA ILE A 700 38.92 12.54 13.48
C ILE A 700 39.64 12.24 14.79
N VAL A 701 40.66 11.36 14.75
CA VAL A 701 41.57 11.14 15.88
C VAL A 701 42.19 12.46 16.34
N GLN A 702 42.63 13.29 15.40
CA GLN A 702 43.20 14.61 15.71
C GLN A 702 42.21 15.53 16.44
N ASN A 703 40.89 15.43 16.15
CA ASN A 703 39.88 16.20 16.88
C ASN A 703 39.79 15.77 18.35
N CYS A 704 39.87 14.45 18.61
CA CYS A 704 39.90 13.94 19.98
C CYS A 704 41.17 14.38 20.71
N ASP A 705 42.33 14.32 20.05
CA ASP A 705 43.61 14.77 20.62
C ASP A 705 43.58 16.26 20.98
N ASN A 706 42.96 17.09 20.13
CA ASN A 706 42.81 18.52 20.41
C ASN A 706 41.98 18.77 21.69
N GLU A 707 40.88 18.05 21.89
CA GLU A 707 40.04 18.18 23.08
C GLU A 707 40.72 17.62 24.33
N ILE A 708 41.42 16.48 24.22
CA ILE A 708 42.22 15.88 25.29
C ILE A 708 43.32 16.84 25.75
N ASN A 709 44.05 17.45 24.80
CA ASN A 709 45.12 18.41 25.09
C ASN A 709 44.55 19.68 25.73
N ALA A 710 43.40 20.17 25.25
CA ALA A 710 42.73 21.34 25.82
C ALA A 710 42.32 21.13 27.29
N LEU A 711 41.91 19.91 27.66
CA LEU A 711 41.54 19.56 29.03
C LEU A 711 42.73 19.21 29.94
N SER A 712 43.88 18.87 29.35
CA SER A 712 45.10 18.45 30.07
C SER A 712 46.08 19.60 30.32
N ALA A 713 45.87 20.77 29.73
CA ALA A 713 46.72 21.94 29.93
C ALA A 713 46.51 22.59 31.32
N PRO A 714 47.56 23.07 32.01
CA PRO A 714 47.41 23.72 33.32
C PRO A 714 46.58 25.01 33.19
N ILE A 715 45.57 25.15 34.06
CA ILE A 715 44.67 26.31 34.11
C ILE A 715 45.50 27.55 34.45
N SER A 716 45.82 28.37 33.44
CA SER A 716 46.19 29.77 33.69
C SER A 716 44.89 30.58 33.80
N PRO A 717 44.73 31.47 34.79
CA PRO A 717 43.54 32.30 34.90
C PRO A 717 43.52 33.30 33.75
N SER A 718 42.89 32.95 32.64
CA SER A 718 42.55 33.90 31.59
C SER A 718 41.20 34.55 31.93
N PRO A 719 41.04 35.86 31.65
CA PRO A 719 39.81 36.57 31.93
C PRO A 719 38.64 35.93 31.16
N PRO A 720 37.38 36.10 31.63
CA PRO A 720 36.23 35.50 30.99
C PRO A 720 36.21 35.87 29.49
N PRO A 721 35.94 34.90 28.60
CA PRO A 721 35.98 35.13 27.18
C PRO A 721 35.01 36.23 26.81
N THR A 722 35.47 37.19 26.00
CA THR A 722 34.61 38.25 25.48
C THR A 722 33.47 37.65 24.66
N LEU A 723 32.34 38.36 24.53
CA LEU A 723 31.19 37.93 23.72
C LEU A 723 31.63 37.46 22.32
N TRP A 724 32.62 38.13 21.73
CA TRP A 724 33.24 37.79 20.45
C TRP A 724 34.02 36.48 20.44
N GLN A 725 34.71 36.12 21.54
CA GLN A 725 35.40 34.84 21.67
C GLN A 725 34.42 33.68 21.88
N ARG A 726 33.30 33.91 22.58
CA ARG A 726 32.21 32.93 22.69
C ARG A 726 31.55 32.68 21.33
N ILE A 727 31.22 33.74 20.60
CA ILE A 727 30.67 33.65 19.23
C ILE A 727 31.65 32.92 18.30
N ARG A 728 32.95 33.20 18.39
CA ARG A 728 33.97 32.53 17.56
C ARG A 728 34.16 31.05 17.91
N GLN A 729 34.00 30.65 19.18
CA GLN A 729 33.99 29.24 19.59
C GLN A 729 32.73 28.52 19.12
N ILE A 730 31.56 29.16 19.22
CA ILE A 730 30.29 28.62 18.71
C ILE A 730 30.37 28.42 17.19
N LEU A 731 30.87 29.41 16.44
CA LEU A 731 31.04 29.31 14.98
C LEU A 731 32.07 28.25 14.56
N ARG A 732 33.16 28.06 15.33
CA ARG A 732 34.13 26.99 15.07
C ARG A 732 33.58 25.60 15.40
N ARG A 733 32.74 25.48 16.43
CA ARG A 733 32.05 24.24 16.81
C ARG A 733 30.99 23.88 15.76
N PHE A 734 30.22 24.87 15.31
CA PHE A 734 29.26 24.74 14.23
C PHE A 734 29.91 24.25 12.92
N TRP A 735 31.04 24.84 12.52
CA TRP A 735 31.78 24.41 11.32
C TRP A 735 32.42 23.02 11.43
N ARG A 736 32.92 22.62 12.61
CA ARG A 736 33.46 21.26 12.83
C ARG A 736 32.37 20.19 12.95
N TRP A 737 31.20 20.57 13.44
CA TRP A 737 30.04 19.70 13.53
C TRP A 737 29.41 19.47 12.14
N ILE A 738 29.31 20.52 11.32
CA ILE A 738 28.90 20.41 9.90
C ILE A 738 29.81 19.44 9.13
N SER A 739 31.13 19.48 9.31
CA SER A 739 32.03 18.54 8.62
C SER A 739 31.87 17.06 9.03
N HIS A 740 31.24 16.78 10.18
CA HIS A 740 30.96 15.40 10.65
C HIS A 740 29.53 14.94 10.36
N LEU A 741 28.66 15.83 9.88
CA LEU A 741 27.28 15.50 9.48
C LEU A 741 27.16 15.04 8.03
N PHE A 742 28.19 15.27 7.22
CA PHE A 742 28.20 14.98 5.78
C PHE A 742 29.22 13.88 5.38
N HIS A 743 29.69 13.09 6.36
CA HIS A 743 30.45 11.85 6.22
C HIS A 743 29.84 10.79 7.13
#